data_AF-A0A9D3QI00-F1
#
_entry.id   AF-A0A9D3QI00-F1
#
_cell.length_a   1.000
_cell.length_b   1.000
_cell.length_c   1.000
_cell.angle_alpha   90.00
_cell.angle_beta   90.00
_cell.angle_gamma   90.00
#
_symmetry.space_group_name_H-M   'P 1'
#
loop_
_entity.id
_entity.type
_entity.pdbx_description
1 polymer ?
#
loop_
_entity_poly.entity_id
_entity_poly.type
_entity_poly.pdbx_seq_one_letter_code
_entity_poly.pdbx_strand_id
1 'polypeptide(L)'
;MEMNSNRKIKCPTTDIVKDHRKISISLLKPTDSAWTYGKAQLLLPAACLLALQRVAVLPGLRAATEALLPNLLRLPPPPPLRPLPDGPLGANPRGGRVNKYLSIVENMEATDVANTALNYGIVVDCGSSGSRVFVYYWPPHNGNPHTLLDIRQMRAQDRTPVVKKIKPGISTLALTPDKASDYLQPLLSFAAAHIPKRKHKETPLYILCTAGMRLLPESQQAAILEDLVTDVPVEFDFLFSSSHAEVISGKQEGVYAWIGINFVLGRFDHAEEGEEAVVEVTTGGQNQHPISRRRTVGIIDMGGASLQIAYEVPSAITFTSPEQEEAAKSLLAEFNLGCDVEHTQHVYRVYVTTFLGFGGNMARQRYEDDLVNSTLSKNRLTGDLTGMGEATPLLDPCLPLGLSETLERDSRAVFVRGQGDWPRCREVVRPLLGQPNGTASLRGVYQAPINFGNSEFYGFSEFYYCTEDVLRIGGQYDSIKYSKAAMDYCATKWTTLKQRLDSKLFSSQADLSRLKSQCFKSAWMYEVLHSGFRFPQDYPSLKTAQLVYDKEVQWTLGAMLFKTRFMPLRDLQQEAFRQSHSSWLRASFVYNHYLFFACILVVLLAILLYILRLRRIHQREQRQAEALDLLWAEEGEALIA
;
A
#
# COMPACT_ATOMS: atom_id res chain seq x y z
N MET A 1 -43.32 -13.19 -21.93
CA MET A 1 -42.74 -13.60 -23.23
C MET A 1 -41.31 -14.01 -22.95
N GLU A 2 -41.11 -15.29 -22.67
CA GLU A 2 -39.79 -15.89 -22.45
C GLU A 2 -39.02 -15.98 -23.78
N MET A 3 -37.72 -15.68 -23.74
CA MET A 3 -36.79 -16.25 -24.70
C MET A 3 -35.45 -16.54 -24.02
N ASN A 4 -35.24 -17.84 -23.84
CA ASN A 4 -34.06 -18.52 -23.33
C ASN A 4 -32.87 -18.34 -24.30
N SER A 5 -31.68 -17.96 -23.82
CA SER A 5 -30.44 -18.20 -24.55
C SER A 5 -29.26 -18.50 -23.62
N ASN A 6 -29.04 -19.79 -23.40
CA ASN A 6 -27.80 -20.35 -22.89
C ASN A 6 -26.69 -20.19 -23.94
N ARG A 7 -25.67 -19.38 -23.68
CA ARG A 7 -24.37 -19.50 -24.36
C ARG A 7 -23.23 -19.60 -23.36
N LYS A 8 -22.69 -20.82 -23.27
CA LYS A 8 -21.39 -21.16 -22.68
C LYS A 8 -20.29 -20.45 -23.49
N ILE A 9 -19.50 -19.62 -22.84
CA ILE A 9 -18.28 -19.02 -23.40
C ILE A 9 -17.15 -20.05 -23.26
N LYS A 10 -16.68 -20.58 -24.39
CA LYS A 10 -15.45 -21.39 -24.51
C LYS A 10 -14.25 -20.44 -24.59
N CYS A 11 -13.21 -20.70 -23.79
CA CYS A 11 -11.90 -20.08 -23.94
C CYS A 11 -11.25 -20.52 -25.26
N PRO A 12 -10.61 -19.62 -26.03
CA PRO A 12 -9.84 -19.99 -27.21
C PRO A 12 -8.45 -20.51 -26.82
N THR A 13 -8.15 -21.71 -27.28
CA THR A 13 -6.81 -22.31 -27.38
C THR A 13 -5.95 -21.52 -28.36
N THR A 14 -4.78 -21.08 -27.92
CA THR A 14 -3.73 -20.50 -28.77
C THR A 14 -3.01 -21.60 -29.55
N ASP A 15 -3.18 -21.58 -30.87
CA ASP A 15 -2.41 -22.33 -31.84
C ASP A 15 -0.98 -21.78 -31.96
N ILE A 16 0.01 -22.66 -31.76
CA ILE A 16 1.43 -22.37 -31.95
C ILE A 16 1.77 -22.59 -33.43
N VAL A 17 1.96 -21.48 -34.16
CA VAL A 17 2.56 -21.49 -35.50
C VAL A 17 4.08 -21.63 -35.33
N LYS A 18 4.62 -22.77 -35.77
CA LYS A 18 6.06 -23.01 -35.95
C LYS A 18 6.54 -22.26 -37.18
N ASP A 19 7.31 -21.19 -37.00
CA ASP A 19 8.10 -20.60 -38.09
C ASP A 19 9.54 -21.11 -38.04
N HIS A 20 9.97 -21.71 -39.15
CA HIS A 20 11.31 -22.25 -39.36
C HIS A 20 12.21 -21.13 -39.92
N ARG A 21 13.16 -20.62 -39.13
CA ARG A 21 14.31 -19.88 -39.70
C ARG A 21 15.64 -20.38 -39.18
N LYS A 22 16.53 -20.56 -40.16
CA LYS A 22 17.81 -21.24 -40.16
C LYS A 22 18.82 -20.61 -39.20
N ILE A 23 19.47 -21.49 -38.45
CA ILE A 23 20.73 -21.26 -37.73
C ILE A 23 21.85 -21.14 -38.78
N SER A 24 22.65 -20.07 -38.71
CA SER A 24 23.99 -20.03 -39.32
C SER A 24 25.04 -20.06 -38.21
N ILE A 25 25.79 -21.15 -38.19
CA ILE A 25 26.97 -21.37 -37.35
C ILE A 25 28.16 -20.76 -38.07
N SER A 26 28.89 -19.85 -37.43
CA SER A 26 30.28 -19.52 -37.79
C SER A 26 31.18 -19.86 -36.60
N LEU A 27 31.96 -20.93 -36.78
CA LEU A 27 33.11 -21.29 -35.96
C LEU A 27 34.25 -20.28 -36.19
N LEU A 28 34.92 -19.86 -35.12
CA LEU A 28 36.36 -19.57 -35.11
C LEU A 28 36.92 -19.75 -33.69
N LYS A 29 38.10 -20.37 -33.63
CA LYS A 29 38.76 -21.04 -32.51
C LYS A 29 39.34 -20.10 -31.43
N PRO A 30 39.55 -20.56 -30.18
CA PRO A 30 40.43 -19.90 -29.21
C PRO A 30 41.89 -20.33 -29.41
N THR A 31 42.83 -19.41 -29.16
CA THR A 31 44.28 -19.64 -29.09
C THR A 31 44.82 -19.32 -27.69
N ASP A 32 45.86 -20.05 -27.34
CA ASP A 32 46.53 -20.18 -26.04
C ASP A 32 47.26 -18.93 -25.53
N SER A 33 47.37 -18.80 -24.20
CA SER A 33 48.57 -18.34 -23.47
C SER A 33 48.34 -18.53 -21.96
N ALA A 34 48.87 -19.57 -21.32
CA ALA A 34 50.24 -19.73 -20.81
C ALA A 34 50.52 -18.96 -19.50
N TRP A 35 50.72 -19.75 -18.44
CA TRP A 35 51.21 -19.39 -17.11
C TRP A 35 52.68 -18.95 -17.13
N THR A 36 53.04 -17.96 -16.30
CA THR A 36 54.40 -17.87 -15.73
C THR A 36 54.38 -17.38 -14.28
N TYR A 37 55.13 -18.10 -13.45
CA TYR A 37 55.52 -17.77 -12.08
C TYR A 37 56.71 -16.81 -12.10
N GLY A 38 56.76 -15.85 -11.16
CA GLY A 38 57.94 -15.04 -10.88
C GLY A 38 57.99 -14.62 -9.40
N LYS A 39 58.90 -15.24 -8.64
CA LYS A 39 59.29 -14.83 -7.29
C LYS A 39 60.10 -13.53 -7.34
N ALA A 40 59.88 -12.64 -6.39
CA ALA A 40 60.93 -11.75 -5.89
C ALA A 40 60.71 -11.50 -4.39
N GLN A 41 61.81 -11.58 -3.66
CA GLN A 41 61.98 -11.58 -2.21
C GLN A 41 62.95 -10.42 -1.90
N LEU A 42 62.75 -9.68 -0.80
CA LEU A 42 63.75 -9.06 0.12
C LEU A 42 63.06 -7.93 0.93
N LEU A 43 63.01 -8.00 2.28
CA LEU A 43 63.95 -7.41 3.28
C LEU A 43 63.94 -5.87 3.27
N LEU A 44 63.77 -5.07 4.34
CA LEU A 44 64.10 -5.16 5.77
C LEU A 44 63.30 -4.08 6.59
N PRO A 45 63.39 -4.08 7.94
CA PRO A 45 62.61 -3.28 8.88
C PRO A 45 63.39 -2.12 9.58
N ALA A 46 62.61 -1.30 10.31
CA ALA A 46 62.89 -0.56 11.55
C ALA A 46 63.90 0.61 11.64
N ALA A 47 63.41 1.63 12.38
CA ALA A 47 64.08 2.53 13.33
C ALA A 47 64.62 3.89 12.87
N CYS A 48 64.01 4.95 13.43
CA CYS A 48 64.58 6.02 14.28
C CYS A 48 63.91 7.37 14.01
N LEU A 49 63.84 8.37 14.89
CA LEU A 49 63.80 8.56 16.36
C LEU A 49 63.85 10.10 16.55
N LEU A 50 63.34 10.58 17.68
CA LEU A 50 63.56 11.92 18.30
C LEU A 50 62.65 13.06 17.80
N ALA A 51 61.69 13.58 18.58
CA ALA A 51 61.64 14.03 19.98
C ALA A 51 62.33 15.38 20.24
N LEU A 52 61.56 16.34 20.76
CA LEU A 52 61.98 17.31 21.77
C LEU A 52 60.78 17.77 22.61
N GLN A 53 60.83 17.42 23.89
CA GLN A 53 60.06 17.98 24.99
C GLN A 53 60.60 19.35 25.41
N ARG A 54 59.77 20.18 26.04
CA ARG A 54 59.99 20.96 27.30
C ARG A 54 58.94 22.08 27.41
N VAL A 55 58.45 22.57 28.55
CA VAL A 55 58.42 22.25 29.99
C VAL A 55 57.63 23.44 30.64
N ALA A 56 56.87 23.18 31.71
CA ALA A 56 56.62 24.01 32.92
C ALA A 56 55.16 23.77 33.41
N VAL A 57 54.79 23.17 34.56
CA VAL A 57 55.26 23.10 35.97
C VAL A 57 54.52 24.10 36.90
N LEU A 58 53.56 23.53 37.67
CA LEU A 58 53.19 23.73 39.11
C LEU A 58 52.44 25.02 39.61
N PRO A 59 51.84 25.06 40.85
CA PRO A 59 50.72 24.26 41.41
C PRO A 59 49.82 25.02 42.45
N GLY A 60 48.82 24.34 43.06
CA GLY A 60 48.19 24.72 44.34
C GLY A 60 46.69 24.38 44.39
N LEU A 61 46.06 23.81 45.43
CA LEU A 61 46.43 23.44 46.79
C LEU A 61 45.44 22.32 47.22
N ARG A 62 45.91 21.32 47.99
CA ARG A 62 45.06 20.45 48.81
C ARG A 62 45.10 20.96 50.25
N ALA A 63 43.97 20.81 50.95
CA ALA A 63 43.77 20.70 52.41
C ALA A 63 43.05 21.89 53.11
N ALA A 64 41.80 21.64 53.50
CA ALA A 64 41.08 22.07 54.72
C ALA A 64 39.63 21.52 54.61
N THR A 65 39.36 20.29 55.09
CA THR A 65 38.70 19.96 56.38
C THR A 65 37.23 20.37 56.49
N GLU A 66 36.37 19.35 56.52
CA GLU A 66 35.23 19.16 57.41
C GLU A 66 34.56 20.40 58.03
N ALA A 67 33.36 20.72 57.55
CA ALA A 67 32.22 21.15 58.39
C ALA A 67 31.02 21.42 57.48
N LEU A 68 30.05 20.49 57.44
CA LEU A 68 28.61 20.75 57.52
C LEU A 68 27.87 19.41 57.45
N LEU A 69 27.39 19.03 58.64
CA LEU A 69 26.59 17.86 58.99
C LEU A 69 25.16 17.96 58.36
N PRO A 70 24.28 16.96 58.54
CA PRO A 70 23.46 16.37 57.49
C PRO A 70 22.00 16.78 57.71
N ASN A 71 21.12 16.41 56.78
CA ASN A 71 19.74 16.11 57.13
C ASN A 71 19.15 15.20 56.06
N LEU A 72 18.33 14.25 56.53
CA LEU A 72 17.49 13.32 55.77
C LEU A 72 18.11 11.95 55.45
N LEU A 73 18.34 11.17 56.51
CA LEU A 73 18.02 9.73 56.49
C LEU A 73 17.16 9.39 57.71
N ARG A 74 15.90 8.99 57.45
CA ARG A 74 15.15 7.99 58.24
C ARG A 74 13.82 7.67 57.54
N LEU A 75 13.87 6.74 56.59
CA LEU A 75 12.78 5.80 56.35
C LEU A 75 13.40 4.41 56.12
N PRO A 76 12.86 3.34 56.72
CA PRO A 76 13.42 1.99 56.63
C PRO A 76 13.17 1.37 55.25
N PRO A 77 13.95 0.35 54.85
CA PRO A 77 13.70 -0.36 53.60
C PRO A 77 12.38 -1.15 53.69
N PRO A 78 11.64 -1.30 52.58
CA PRO A 78 10.45 -2.14 52.55
C PRO A 78 10.84 -3.62 52.74
N PRO A 79 9.95 -4.45 53.32
CA PRO A 79 10.24 -5.87 53.56
C PRO A 79 10.36 -6.65 52.24
N PRO A 80 11.08 -7.78 52.22
CA PRO A 80 11.12 -8.64 51.06
C PRO A 80 9.72 -9.22 50.77
N LEU A 81 9.27 -9.09 49.53
CA LEU A 81 8.04 -9.71 49.05
C LEU A 81 8.18 -11.24 49.16
N ARG A 82 7.32 -11.86 49.97
CA ARG A 82 7.14 -13.33 49.99
C ARG A 82 6.52 -13.77 48.65
N PRO A 83 6.90 -14.95 48.12
CA PRO A 83 6.17 -15.54 47.00
C PRO A 83 4.77 -15.97 47.48
N LEU A 84 3.74 -15.50 46.79
CA LEU A 84 2.37 -16.01 46.93
C LEU A 84 2.23 -17.30 46.10
N PRO A 85 1.37 -18.25 46.54
CA PRO A 85 1.35 -19.59 46.00
C PRO A 85 0.74 -19.65 44.60
N ASP A 86 1.26 -20.56 43.78
CA ASP A 86 0.72 -20.93 42.47
C ASP A 86 -0.74 -21.37 42.60
N GLY A 87 -1.64 -20.59 42.01
CA GLY A 87 -3.05 -20.88 41.78
C GLY A 87 -3.44 -20.43 40.37
N PRO A 88 -4.39 -21.09 39.71
CA PRO A 88 -4.44 -21.16 38.25
C PRO A 88 -4.75 -19.82 37.57
N LEU A 89 -4.08 -19.62 36.44
CA LEU A 89 -4.05 -18.44 35.57
C LEU A 89 -5.46 -17.92 35.22
N GLY A 90 -5.81 -16.77 35.79
CA GLY A 90 -6.84 -15.87 35.25
C GLY A 90 -6.14 -14.67 34.60
N ALA A 91 -6.39 -14.46 33.30
CA ALA A 91 -5.78 -13.38 32.51
C ALA A 91 -6.11 -11.99 33.09
N ASN A 92 -5.07 -11.17 33.32
CA ASN A 92 -5.21 -9.80 33.81
C ASN A 92 -5.35 -8.82 32.63
N PRO A 93 -6.46 -8.06 32.49
CA PRO A 93 -6.72 -7.17 31.33
C PRO A 93 -5.72 -6.02 31.14
N ARG A 94 -4.82 -5.78 32.12
CA ARG A 94 -3.83 -4.70 32.07
C ARG A 94 -2.61 -5.03 31.19
N GLY A 95 -2.36 -6.30 30.87
CA GLY A 95 -1.21 -6.73 30.04
C GLY A 95 -1.32 -6.30 28.57
N GLY A 96 -2.51 -6.39 27.97
CA GLY A 96 -2.72 -6.07 26.55
C GLY A 96 -2.51 -4.59 26.21
N ARG A 97 -2.85 -3.66 27.13
CA ARG A 97 -2.60 -2.22 26.92
C ARG A 97 -1.11 -1.89 26.93
N VAL A 98 -0.32 -2.47 27.84
CA VAL A 98 1.13 -2.21 27.95
C VAL A 98 1.88 -2.71 26.71
N ASN A 99 1.53 -3.89 26.20
CA ASN A 99 2.10 -4.41 24.94
C ASN A 99 1.77 -3.55 23.72
N LYS A 100 0.56 -2.97 23.67
CA LYS A 100 0.18 -2.05 22.58
C LYS A 100 0.95 -0.73 22.62
N TYR A 101 1.27 -0.20 23.80
CA TYR A 101 2.12 1.00 23.92
C TYR A 101 3.58 0.71 23.53
N LEU A 102 4.13 -0.44 23.92
CA LEU A 102 5.48 -0.85 23.54
C LEU A 102 5.61 -1.06 22.01
N SER A 103 4.62 -1.68 21.37
CA SER A 103 4.61 -1.85 19.91
C SER A 103 4.45 -0.53 19.15
N ILE A 104 3.79 0.48 19.73
CA ILE A 104 3.75 1.83 19.16
C ILE A 104 5.14 2.47 19.21
N VAL A 105 5.87 2.35 20.32
CA VAL A 105 7.23 2.91 20.47
C VAL A 105 8.22 2.26 19.51
N GLU A 106 8.19 0.93 19.35
CA GLU A 106 9.03 0.23 18.34
C GLU A 106 8.72 0.69 16.90
N ASN A 107 7.46 1.05 16.63
CA ASN A 107 7.04 1.57 15.33
C ASN A 107 7.44 3.05 15.09
N MET A 108 8.04 3.73 16.08
CA MET A 108 8.56 5.08 15.95
C MET A 108 10.07 5.13 15.67
N GLU A 109 10.78 4.01 15.78
CA GLU A 109 12.20 3.93 15.45
C GLU A 109 12.46 3.94 13.94
N ALA A 110 13.67 4.34 13.57
CA ALA A 110 14.10 4.32 12.17
C ALA A 110 14.11 2.88 11.63
N THR A 111 13.73 2.70 10.37
CA THR A 111 13.77 1.38 9.74
C THR A 111 15.21 0.92 9.57
N ASP A 112 15.55 -0.28 10.07
CA ASP A 112 16.87 -0.88 9.91
C ASP A 112 17.07 -1.38 8.47
N VAL A 113 17.51 -0.47 7.59
CA VAL A 113 17.79 -0.74 6.18
C VAL A 113 18.97 -1.71 5.97
N ALA A 114 19.79 -1.96 7.00
CA ALA A 114 20.86 -2.95 6.93
C ALA A 114 20.32 -4.38 7.05
N ASN A 115 19.19 -4.58 7.74
CA ASN A 115 18.54 -5.87 7.85
C ASN A 115 18.14 -6.41 6.47
N THR A 116 18.72 -7.54 6.09
CA THR A 116 18.51 -8.16 4.77
C THR A 116 17.18 -8.88 4.64
N ALA A 117 16.56 -9.25 5.76
CA ALA A 117 15.30 -9.97 5.82
C ALA A 117 14.07 -9.07 5.58
N LEU A 118 14.21 -7.75 5.73
CA LEU A 118 13.12 -6.81 5.46
C LEU A 118 12.78 -6.76 3.98
N ASN A 119 11.48 -6.71 3.71
CA ASN A 119 10.90 -6.44 2.40
C ASN A 119 10.27 -5.06 2.38
N TYR A 120 10.14 -4.48 1.19
CA TYR A 120 9.66 -3.13 1.00
C TYR A 120 8.56 -3.12 -0.06
N GLY A 121 7.70 -2.11 -0.02
CA GLY A 121 6.69 -1.86 -1.04
C GLY A 121 6.39 -0.39 -1.17
N ILE A 122 6.08 0.07 -2.37
CA ILE A 122 5.81 1.48 -2.68
C ILE A 122 4.38 1.62 -3.19
N VAL A 123 3.66 2.59 -2.66
CA VAL A 123 2.37 3.03 -3.22
C VAL A 123 2.43 4.52 -3.53
N VAL A 124 2.08 4.89 -4.76
CA VAL A 124 1.86 6.26 -5.18
C VAL A 124 0.35 6.52 -5.25
N ASP A 125 -0.16 7.35 -4.35
CA ASP A 125 -1.52 7.93 -4.41
C ASP A 125 -1.50 9.09 -5.41
N CYS A 126 -2.18 8.92 -6.54
CA CYS A 126 -2.37 9.97 -7.53
C CYS A 126 -3.74 10.65 -7.35
N GLY A 127 -3.80 11.52 -6.34
CA GLY A 127 -4.99 12.29 -5.97
C GLY A 127 -5.25 13.52 -6.84
N SER A 128 -6.49 14.04 -6.77
CA SER A 128 -6.91 15.21 -7.55
C SER A 128 -6.18 16.51 -7.20
N SER A 129 -5.73 16.66 -5.94
CA SER A 129 -5.04 17.86 -5.45
C SER A 129 -3.52 17.74 -5.43
N GLY A 130 -2.98 16.58 -5.78
CA GLY A 130 -1.55 16.26 -5.70
C GLY A 130 -1.31 14.76 -5.57
N SER A 131 -0.09 14.34 -5.91
CA SER A 131 0.37 12.96 -5.75
C SER A 131 1.25 12.79 -4.50
N ARG A 132 1.20 11.61 -3.89
CA ARG A 132 1.98 11.24 -2.70
C ARG A 132 2.59 9.86 -2.87
N VAL A 133 3.83 9.68 -2.44
CA VAL A 133 4.46 8.35 -2.33
C VAL A 133 4.55 7.93 -0.89
N PHE A 134 4.23 6.66 -0.64
CA PHE A 134 4.36 5.99 0.64
C PHE A 134 5.29 4.80 0.47
N VAL A 135 6.30 4.70 1.33
CA VAL A 135 7.17 3.52 1.40
C VAL A 135 6.82 2.71 2.64
N TYR A 136 6.45 1.45 2.42
CA TYR A 136 6.16 0.47 3.46
C TYR A 136 7.27 -0.55 3.54
N TYR A 137 7.38 -1.20 4.70
CA TYR A 137 8.25 -2.35 4.91
C TYR A 137 7.56 -3.39 5.79
N TRP A 138 8.01 -4.64 5.70
CA TRP A 138 7.58 -5.72 6.58
C TRP A 138 8.71 -6.75 6.79
N PRO A 139 8.78 -7.38 7.96
CA PRO A 139 9.67 -8.53 8.19
C PRO A 139 9.17 -9.78 7.45
N PRO A 140 9.95 -10.88 7.42
CA PRO A 140 9.47 -12.18 6.97
C PRO A 140 8.20 -12.59 7.71
N HIS A 141 7.33 -13.33 7.04
CA HIS A 141 6.11 -13.81 7.67
C HIS A 141 6.44 -14.84 8.77
N ASN A 142 5.67 -14.85 9.85
CA ASN A 142 5.93 -15.70 11.04
C ASN A 142 5.58 -17.19 10.84
N GLY A 143 5.08 -17.57 9.66
CA GLY A 143 4.66 -18.94 9.35
C GLY A 143 3.27 -19.34 9.87
N ASN A 144 2.51 -18.44 10.50
CA ASN A 144 1.14 -18.71 10.95
C ASN A 144 0.12 -18.33 9.86
N PRO A 145 -0.61 -19.27 9.24
CA PRO A 145 -1.56 -18.97 8.16
C PRO A 145 -2.73 -18.07 8.58
N HIS A 146 -2.95 -17.88 9.88
CA HIS A 146 -4.01 -17.01 10.40
C HIS A 146 -3.57 -15.56 10.60
N THR A 147 -2.27 -15.25 10.51
CA THR A 147 -1.77 -13.87 10.63
C THR A 147 -1.59 -13.23 9.26
N LEU A 148 -1.81 -11.92 9.21
CA LEU A 148 -1.52 -11.11 8.03
C LEU A 148 -0.05 -10.64 8.06
N LEU A 149 0.43 -10.09 6.94
CA LEU A 149 1.74 -9.43 6.89
C LEU A 149 1.78 -8.25 7.88
N ASP A 150 2.86 -8.15 8.65
CA ASP A 150 3.13 -7.03 9.56
C ASP A 150 3.70 -5.83 8.77
N ILE A 151 2.83 -5.18 8.00
CA ILE A 151 3.18 -4.03 7.17
C ILE A 151 3.26 -2.76 8.01
N ARG A 152 4.38 -2.05 7.91
CA ARG A 152 4.68 -0.83 8.65
C ARG A 152 5.11 0.29 7.70
N GLN A 153 4.79 1.53 8.06
CA GLN A 153 5.29 2.70 7.33
C GLN A 153 6.80 2.80 7.57
N MET A 154 7.59 2.88 6.50
CA MET A 154 9.04 3.08 6.61
C MET A 154 9.34 4.42 7.26
N ARG A 155 10.35 4.45 8.13
CA ARG A 155 10.87 5.66 8.75
C ARG A 155 12.32 5.90 8.36
N ALA A 156 12.64 7.14 8.04
CA ALA A 156 14.00 7.59 7.78
C ALA A 156 14.83 7.61 9.08
N GLN A 157 16.13 7.90 8.96
CA GLN A 157 17.06 7.92 10.11
C GLN A 157 16.67 8.96 11.17
N ASP A 158 16.02 10.04 10.77
CA ASP A 158 15.48 11.08 11.65
C ASP A 158 14.12 10.70 12.27
N ARG A 159 13.69 9.44 12.11
CA ARG A 159 12.42 8.88 12.57
C ARG A 159 11.19 9.48 11.91
N THR A 160 11.35 10.25 10.83
CA THR A 160 10.21 10.76 10.06
C THR A 160 9.66 9.68 9.12
N PRO A 161 8.34 9.65 8.88
CA PRO A 161 7.76 8.72 7.92
C PRO A 161 8.26 9.04 6.51
N VAL A 162 8.65 8.00 5.75
CA VAL A 162 9.10 8.12 4.36
C VAL A 162 7.90 8.33 3.46
N VAL A 163 7.44 9.58 3.44
CA VAL A 163 6.31 10.08 2.65
C VAL A 163 6.73 11.38 1.97
N LYS A 164 6.43 11.51 0.69
CA LYS A 164 6.65 12.77 -0.06
C LYS A 164 5.43 13.11 -0.89
N LYS A 165 5.11 14.41 -0.94
CA LYS A 165 3.95 14.95 -1.67
C LYS A 165 4.42 15.97 -2.70
N ILE A 166 3.76 15.97 -3.85
CA ILE A 166 3.87 17.00 -4.88
C ILE A 166 2.49 17.53 -5.28
N LYS A 167 2.46 18.72 -5.87
CA LYS A 167 1.27 19.39 -6.42
C LYS A 167 1.63 19.97 -7.79
N PRO A 168 0.69 20.14 -8.74
CA PRO A 168 -0.75 19.81 -8.66
C PRO A 168 -1.00 18.30 -8.78
N GLY A 169 -2.25 17.85 -8.93
CA GLY A 169 -2.56 16.42 -9.16
C GLY A 169 -2.27 15.97 -10.59
N ILE A 170 -2.01 14.67 -10.79
CA ILE A 170 -1.61 14.11 -12.10
C ILE A 170 -2.67 14.34 -13.19
N SER A 171 -3.95 14.45 -12.83
CA SER A 171 -5.05 14.71 -13.77
C SER A 171 -4.94 16.05 -14.51
N THR A 172 -4.08 16.96 -14.04
CA THR A 172 -3.77 18.21 -14.76
C THR A 172 -2.97 17.98 -16.05
N LEU A 173 -2.35 16.82 -16.20
CA LEU A 173 -1.60 16.40 -17.39
C LEU A 173 -2.49 15.80 -18.48
N ALA A 174 -3.81 15.94 -18.36
CA ALA A 174 -4.80 15.45 -19.33
C ALA A 174 -4.51 15.83 -20.79
N LEU A 175 -3.86 16.98 -21.01
CA LEU A 175 -3.49 17.50 -22.34
C LEU A 175 -1.99 17.33 -22.66
N THR A 176 -1.19 16.82 -21.73
CA THR A 176 0.25 16.57 -21.88
C THR A 176 0.62 15.25 -21.18
N PRO A 177 0.06 14.12 -21.62
CA PRO A 177 0.25 12.82 -20.97
C PRO A 177 1.70 12.33 -20.98
N ASP A 178 2.49 12.76 -21.98
CA ASP A 178 3.93 12.52 -22.16
C ASP A 178 4.82 13.07 -21.05
N LYS A 179 4.24 13.81 -20.10
CA LYS A 179 4.95 14.37 -18.94
C LYS A 179 4.60 13.67 -17.62
N ALA A 180 3.84 12.57 -17.67
CA ALA A 180 3.38 11.90 -16.47
C ALA A 180 4.55 11.28 -15.68
N SER A 181 5.50 10.67 -16.38
CA SER A 181 6.71 10.08 -15.79
C SER A 181 7.62 11.13 -15.17
N ASP A 182 7.91 12.21 -15.90
CA ASP A 182 8.65 13.39 -15.40
C ASP A 182 8.02 13.96 -14.13
N TYR A 183 6.68 14.06 -14.10
CA TYR A 183 5.96 14.57 -12.95
C TYR A 183 6.09 13.65 -11.72
N LEU A 184 6.11 12.31 -11.89
CA LEU A 184 6.26 11.37 -10.78
C LEU A 184 7.73 11.10 -10.39
N GLN A 185 8.68 11.44 -11.24
CA GLN A 185 10.12 11.25 -11.01
C GLN A 185 10.59 11.70 -9.61
N PRO A 186 10.19 12.89 -9.09
CA PRO A 186 10.67 13.35 -7.78
C PRO A 186 10.16 12.52 -6.61
N LEU A 187 9.06 11.79 -6.79
CA LEU A 187 8.51 10.85 -5.81
C LEU A 187 9.22 9.50 -5.88
N LEU A 188 9.41 8.97 -7.08
CA LEU A 188 10.05 7.66 -7.28
C LEU A 188 11.54 7.71 -6.90
N SER A 189 12.24 8.78 -7.26
CA SER A 189 13.63 9.02 -6.81
C SER A 189 13.74 9.12 -5.30
N PHE A 190 12.76 9.75 -4.65
CA PHE A 190 12.72 9.83 -3.19
C PHE A 190 12.57 8.44 -2.55
N ALA A 191 11.68 7.59 -3.08
CA ALA A 191 11.54 6.22 -2.59
C ALA A 191 12.82 5.39 -2.84
N ALA A 192 13.40 5.47 -4.04
CA ALA A 192 14.62 4.77 -4.41
C ALA A 192 15.83 5.15 -3.55
N ALA A 193 15.90 6.41 -3.10
CA ALA A 193 16.96 6.88 -2.21
C ALA A 193 16.88 6.28 -0.80
N HIS A 194 15.67 5.92 -0.32
CA HIS A 194 15.48 5.35 1.02
C HIS A 194 15.62 3.82 1.03
N ILE A 195 15.19 3.15 -0.03
CA ILE A 195 15.22 1.68 -0.11
C ILE A 195 16.62 1.20 -0.54
N PRO A 196 17.22 0.20 0.13
CA PRO A 196 18.51 -0.36 -0.29
C PRO A 196 18.47 -0.83 -1.76
N LYS A 197 19.48 -0.45 -2.56
CA LYS A 197 19.56 -0.81 -3.99
C LYS A 197 19.35 -2.30 -4.27
N ARG A 198 19.91 -3.18 -3.42
CA ARG A 198 19.75 -4.64 -3.51
C ARG A 198 18.29 -5.13 -3.42
N LYS A 199 17.40 -4.32 -2.85
CA LYS A 199 15.97 -4.63 -2.65
C LYS A 199 15.07 -4.02 -3.73
N HIS A 200 15.57 -3.15 -4.61
CA HIS A 200 14.76 -2.50 -5.64
C HIS A 200 14.02 -3.52 -6.51
N LYS A 201 14.74 -4.55 -7.01
CA LYS A 201 14.19 -5.63 -7.84
C LYS A 201 13.17 -6.55 -7.16
N GLU A 202 13.04 -6.48 -5.85
CA GLU A 202 12.07 -7.24 -5.05
C GLU A 202 10.91 -6.36 -4.55
N THR A 203 11.00 -5.05 -4.74
CA THR A 203 10.06 -4.06 -4.18
C THR A 203 8.94 -3.80 -5.19
N PRO A 204 7.69 -4.21 -4.94
CA PRO A 204 6.55 -3.80 -5.75
C PRO A 204 6.31 -2.30 -5.66
N LEU A 205 6.10 -1.69 -6.83
CA LEU A 205 5.63 -0.32 -6.98
C LEU A 205 4.20 -0.37 -7.50
N TYR A 206 3.27 0.30 -6.80
CA TYR A 206 1.89 0.49 -7.27
C TYR A 206 1.61 1.98 -7.46
N ILE A 207 1.17 2.38 -8.65
CA ILE A 207 0.73 3.75 -8.96
C ILE A 207 -0.79 3.72 -9.12
N LEU A 208 -1.49 4.27 -8.13
CA LEU A 208 -2.92 4.12 -7.97
C LEU A 208 -3.58 5.50 -8.03
N CYS A 209 -4.29 5.75 -9.12
CA CYS A 209 -4.95 7.02 -9.39
C CYS A 209 -6.40 7.03 -8.90
N THR A 210 -6.84 8.13 -8.29
CA THR A 210 -8.18 8.20 -7.64
C THR A 210 -9.13 9.13 -8.40
N ALA A 211 -10.01 9.83 -7.69
CA ALA A 211 -11.11 10.62 -8.25
C ALA A 211 -10.70 11.67 -9.30
N GLY A 212 -9.48 12.23 -9.21
CA GLY A 212 -9.00 13.20 -10.20
C GLY A 212 -8.91 12.61 -11.61
N MET A 213 -8.37 11.41 -11.74
CA MET A 213 -8.27 10.70 -13.01
C MET A 213 -9.63 10.16 -13.47
N ARG A 214 -10.50 9.72 -12.54
CA ARG A 214 -11.87 9.28 -12.86
C ARG A 214 -12.74 10.36 -13.51
N LEU A 215 -12.38 11.64 -13.35
CA LEU A 215 -13.09 12.77 -13.98
C LEU A 215 -12.65 13.01 -15.43
N LEU A 216 -11.53 12.43 -15.87
CA LEU A 216 -11.05 12.57 -17.24
C LEU A 216 -11.74 11.57 -18.19
N PRO A 217 -11.84 11.87 -19.49
CA PRO A 217 -12.13 10.88 -20.52
C PRO A 217 -11.18 9.67 -20.46
N GLU A 218 -11.70 8.46 -20.74
CA GLU A 218 -10.93 7.21 -20.69
C GLU A 218 -9.67 7.23 -21.58
N SER A 219 -9.73 7.90 -22.74
CA SER A 219 -8.58 8.06 -23.62
C SER A 219 -7.43 8.85 -22.97
N GLN A 220 -7.75 9.90 -22.21
CA GLN A 220 -6.76 10.69 -21.47
C GLN A 220 -6.23 9.92 -20.26
N GLN A 221 -7.08 9.14 -19.59
CA GLN A 221 -6.64 8.25 -18.51
C GLN A 221 -5.63 7.22 -19.04
N ALA A 222 -5.96 6.54 -20.15
CA ALA A 222 -5.11 5.54 -20.76
C ALA A 222 -3.75 6.13 -21.21
N ALA A 223 -3.76 7.30 -21.87
CA ALA A 223 -2.53 7.95 -22.33
C ALA A 223 -1.56 8.28 -21.18
N ILE A 224 -2.08 8.80 -20.05
CA ILE A 224 -1.26 9.09 -18.86
C ILE A 224 -0.68 7.80 -18.27
N LEU A 225 -1.48 6.73 -18.19
CA LEU A 225 -1.00 5.45 -17.63
C LEU A 225 0.00 4.76 -18.55
N GLU A 226 -0.16 4.88 -19.87
CA GLU A 226 0.74 4.28 -20.87
C GLU A 226 2.15 4.88 -20.81
N ASP A 227 2.24 6.21 -20.64
CA ASP A 227 3.51 6.90 -20.39
C ASP A 227 4.24 6.32 -19.17
N LEU A 228 3.52 6.23 -18.03
CA LEU A 228 4.07 5.66 -16.79
C LEU A 228 4.54 4.22 -16.96
N VAL A 229 3.73 3.37 -17.61
CA VAL A 229 4.03 1.94 -17.82
C VAL A 229 5.25 1.76 -18.72
N THR A 230 5.50 2.69 -19.64
CA THR A 230 6.61 2.62 -20.60
C THR A 230 7.92 3.08 -19.96
N ASP A 231 7.92 4.22 -19.26
CA ASP A 231 9.16 4.89 -18.87
C ASP A 231 9.65 4.49 -17.47
N VAL A 232 8.74 4.23 -16.52
CA VAL A 232 9.12 3.87 -15.13
C VAL A 232 10.04 2.63 -15.07
N PRO A 233 9.81 1.53 -15.81
CA PRO A 233 10.71 0.38 -15.83
C PRO A 233 12.10 0.65 -16.42
N VAL A 234 12.24 1.70 -17.25
CA VAL A 234 13.53 2.09 -17.84
C VAL A 234 14.36 2.87 -16.82
N GLU A 235 13.71 3.68 -15.99
CA GLU A 235 14.37 4.52 -14.98
C GLU A 235 14.60 3.83 -13.63
N PHE A 236 13.72 2.91 -13.24
CA PHE A 236 13.72 2.30 -11.91
C PHE A 236 13.64 0.77 -11.95
N ASP A 237 14.46 0.12 -11.12
CA ASP A 237 14.54 -1.34 -10.96
C ASP A 237 13.39 -1.96 -10.13
N PHE A 238 12.31 -1.22 -9.86
CA PHE A 238 11.19 -1.73 -9.05
C PHE A 238 10.35 -2.77 -9.79
N LEU A 239 9.65 -3.64 -9.05
CA LEU A 239 8.68 -4.58 -9.63
C LEU A 239 7.44 -3.81 -10.11
N PHE A 240 7.45 -3.44 -11.39
CA PHE A 240 6.42 -2.63 -12.02
C PHE A 240 5.97 -3.24 -13.35
N SER A 241 4.66 -3.28 -13.57
CA SER A 241 4.01 -3.79 -14.78
C SER A 241 2.72 -3.02 -15.03
N SER A 242 2.07 -3.24 -16.18
CA SER A 242 0.81 -2.57 -16.53
C SER A 242 -0.28 -2.76 -15.47
N SER A 243 -0.36 -3.92 -14.81
CA SER A 243 -1.28 -4.19 -13.69
C SER A 243 -1.00 -3.39 -12.41
N HIS A 244 0.14 -2.68 -12.34
CA HIS A 244 0.54 -1.88 -11.19
C HIS A 244 0.27 -0.39 -11.36
N ALA A 245 -0.12 0.05 -12.56
CA ALA A 245 -0.59 1.41 -12.85
C ALA A 245 -2.09 1.37 -13.18
N GLU A 246 -2.94 1.87 -12.30
CA GLU A 246 -4.40 1.81 -12.52
C GLU A 246 -5.13 3.02 -11.96
N VAL A 247 -6.26 3.37 -12.59
CA VAL A 247 -7.27 4.24 -12.00
C VAL A 247 -8.19 3.36 -11.15
N ILE A 248 -8.06 3.45 -9.83
CA ILE A 248 -8.89 2.64 -8.93
C ILE A 248 -10.32 3.18 -8.88
N SER A 249 -11.28 2.27 -8.84
CA SER A 249 -12.67 2.63 -8.57
C SER A 249 -12.81 3.19 -7.16
N GLY A 250 -13.81 4.06 -6.94
CA GLY A 250 -14.08 4.54 -5.58
C GLY A 250 -14.53 3.44 -4.62
N LYS A 251 -15.04 2.30 -5.13
CA LYS A 251 -15.30 1.09 -4.35
C LYS A 251 -13.99 0.47 -3.85
N GLN A 252 -12.98 0.30 -4.70
CA GLN A 252 -11.66 -0.17 -4.28
C GLN A 252 -11.02 0.78 -3.27
N GLU A 253 -11.05 2.09 -3.53
CA GLU A 253 -10.52 3.12 -2.62
C GLU A 253 -11.16 3.03 -1.22
N GLY A 254 -12.49 2.89 -1.16
CA GLY A 254 -13.23 2.71 0.10
C GLY A 254 -12.94 1.39 0.82
N VAL A 255 -12.82 0.28 0.08
CA VAL A 255 -12.39 -1.02 0.65
C VAL A 255 -10.98 -0.90 1.23
N TYR A 256 -10.04 -0.30 0.49
CA TYR A 256 -8.67 -0.14 0.95
C TYR A 256 -8.56 0.78 2.17
N ALA A 257 -9.34 1.87 2.22
CA ALA A 257 -9.44 2.71 3.42
C ALA A 257 -9.95 1.93 4.64
N TRP A 258 -11.01 1.12 4.45
CA TRP A 258 -11.58 0.28 5.49
C TRP A 258 -10.59 -0.79 5.99
N ILE A 259 -9.84 -1.43 5.07
CA ILE A 259 -8.77 -2.38 5.42
C ILE A 259 -7.69 -1.67 6.24
N GLY A 260 -7.22 -0.52 5.78
CA GLY A 260 -6.13 0.23 6.41
C GLY A 260 -6.42 0.58 7.87
N ILE A 261 -7.59 1.14 8.18
CA ILE A 261 -7.93 1.49 9.57
C ILE A 261 -8.06 0.26 10.46
N ASN A 262 -8.70 -0.80 9.97
CA ASN A 262 -8.96 -2.00 10.76
C ASN A 262 -7.67 -2.76 11.04
N PHE A 263 -6.73 -2.74 10.08
CA PHE A 263 -5.38 -3.23 10.27
C PHE A 263 -4.62 -2.45 11.35
N VAL A 264 -4.59 -1.11 11.27
CA VAL A 264 -3.89 -0.26 12.25
C VAL A 264 -4.47 -0.40 13.66
N LEU A 265 -5.77 -0.65 13.77
CA LEU A 265 -6.45 -0.86 15.05
C LEU A 265 -6.31 -2.29 15.61
N GLY A 266 -5.75 -3.24 14.84
CA GLY A 266 -5.64 -4.65 15.23
C GLY A 266 -6.98 -5.38 15.20
N ARG A 267 -7.95 -4.94 14.37
CA ARG A 267 -9.27 -5.58 14.25
C ARG A 267 -9.24 -6.88 13.46
N PHE A 268 -8.12 -7.17 12.78
CA PHE A 268 -7.90 -8.43 12.08
C PHE A 268 -7.21 -9.49 12.94
N ASP A 269 -6.69 -9.15 14.13
CA ASP A 269 -6.15 -10.19 15.02
C ASP A 269 -7.30 -10.99 15.65
N HIS A 270 -7.01 -12.21 16.10
CA HIS A 270 -7.99 -13.02 16.81
C HIS A 270 -8.44 -12.35 18.11
N ALA A 271 -9.75 -12.41 18.38
CA ALA A 271 -10.28 -11.93 19.64
C ALA A 271 -9.75 -12.79 20.79
N GLU A 272 -9.22 -12.15 21.83
CA GLU A 272 -8.90 -12.83 23.09
C GLU A 272 -10.19 -13.07 23.89
N GLU A 273 -10.21 -14.13 24.71
CA GLU A 273 -11.34 -14.41 25.60
C GLU A 273 -11.59 -13.23 26.56
N GLY A 274 -12.81 -12.69 26.56
CA GLY A 274 -13.22 -11.56 27.42
C GLY A 274 -13.18 -10.18 26.78
N GLU A 275 -12.91 -10.05 25.48
CA GLU A 275 -13.03 -8.76 24.77
C GLU A 275 -14.49 -8.30 24.63
N GLU A 276 -14.78 -7.05 25.01
CA GLU A 276 -16.14 -6.48 25.03
C GLU A 276 -16.71 -6.15 23.63
N ALA A 277 -15.87 -6.07 22.59
CA ALA A 277 -16.26 -5.57 21.27
C ALA A 277 -16.15 -6.67 20.20
N VAL A 278 -16.91 -7.75 20.37
CA VAL A 278 -16.97 -8.88 19.43
C VAL A 278 -18.33 -8.88 18.71
N VAL A 279 -18.35 -9.31 17.46
CA VAL A 279 -19.56 -9.44 16.63
C VAL A 279 -19.67 -10.84 16.06
N GLU A 280 -20.91 -11.33 15.97
CA GLU A 280 -21.23 -12.56 15.24
C GLU A 280 -21.41 -12.25 13.76
N VAL A 281 -20.71 -12.99 12.91
CA VAL A 281 -20.68 -12.79 11.47
C VAL A 281 -21.15 -14.04 10.73
N THR A 282 -22.01 -13.84 9.74
CA THR A 282 -22.42 -14.89 8.81
C THR A 282 -21.67 -14.74 7.49
N THR A 283 -20.63 -15.57 7.31
CA THR A 283 -19.90 -15.69 6.04
C THR A 283 -20.71 -16.54 5.06
N GLY A 284 -20.62 -16.25 3.75
CA GLY A 284 -21.56 -16.76 2.74
C GLY A 284 -21.62 -18.29 2.62
N GLY A 285 -22.84 -18.80 2.38
CA GLY A 285 -23.22 -20.21 2.23
C GLY A 285 -24.28 -20.61 3.27
N GLN A 286 -25.45 -21.12 2.84
CA GLN A 286 -26.42 -21.70 3.79
C GLN A 286 -25.74 -22.85 4.57
N ASN A 287 -25.88 -22.87 5.90
CA ASN A 287 -25.35 -23.88 6.85
C ASN A 287 -23.93 -23.67 7.41
N GLN A 288 -23.34 -22.47 7.36
CA GLN A 288 -22.12 -22.20 8.15
C GLN A 288 -22.45 -21.60 9.52
N HIS A 289 -21.81 -22.12 10.59
CA HIS A 289 -21.96 -21.58 11.94
C HIS A 289 -21.46 -20.11 11.98
N PRO A 290 -22.15 -19.22 12.70
CA PRO A 290 -21.68 -17.85 12.91
C PRO A 290 -20.26 -17.85 13.48
N ILE A 291 -19.40 -17.02 12.92
CA ILE A 291 -18.05 -16.81 13.45
C ILE A 291 -18.05 -15.59 14.37
N SER A 292 -17.33 -15.70 15.48
CA SER A 292 -17.17 -14.61 16.44
C SER A 292 -15.82 -13.94 16.21
N ARG A 293 -15.80 -12.62 15.94
CA ARG A 293 -14.55 -11.87 15.74
C ARG A 293 -14.64 -10.43 16.24
N ARG A 294 -13.48 -9.78 16.39
CA ARG A 294 -13.39 -8.38 16.79
C ARG A 294 -14.26 -7.50 15.88
N ARG A 295 -15.05 -6.63 16.48
CA ARG A 295 -15.85 -5.62 15.77
C ARG A 295 -14.93 -4.70 14.99
N THR A 296 -15.18 -4.58 13.70
CA THR A 296 -14.47 -3.64 12.84
C THR A 296 -15.01 -2.23 13.00
N VAL A 297 -14.27 -1.24 12.50
CA VAL A 297 -14.69 0.15 12.45
C VAL A 297 -15.04 0.53 11.02
N GLY A 298 -16.05 1.38 10.88
CA GLY A 298 -16.37 2.02 9.61
C GLY A 298 -15.44 3.20 9.33
N ILE A 299 -15.42 3.64 8.08
CA ILE A 299 -14.69 4.82 7.63
C ILE A 299 -15.61 5.75 6.84
N ILE A 300 -15.34 7.04 6.96
CA ILE A 300 -15.86 8.06 6.07
C ILE A 300 -14.68 8.92 5.65
N ASP A 301 -14.42 9.03 4.36
CA ASP A 301 -13.31 9.80 3.82
C ASP A 301 -13.84 10.82 2.82
N MET A 302 -13.63 12.11 3.11
CA MET A 302 -14.00 13.19 2.22
C MET A 302 -12.73 13.81 1.64
N GLY A 303 -12.37 13.36 0.45
CA GLY A 303 -11.26 13.93 -0.31
C GLY A 303 -11.63 15.26 -0.97
N GLY A 304 -10.75 15.73 -1.86
CA GLY A 304 -11.00 16.94 -2.64
C GLY A 304 -12.13 16.76 -3.67
N ALA A 305 -12.15 15.60 -4.36
CA ALA A 305 -13.07 15.36 -5.47
C ALA A 305 -14.20 14.34 -5.18
N SER A 306 -13.99 13.40 -4.28
CA SER A 306 -14.99 12.38 -3.92
C SER A 306 -15.17 12.26 -2.41
N LEU A 307 -16.26 11.60 -2.06
CA LEU A 307 -16.60 11.16 -0.72
C LEU A 307 -16.79 9.64 -0.73
N GLN A 308 -16.30 8.95 0.28
CA GLN A 308 -16.42 7.52 0.46
C GLN A 308 -16.95 7.21 1.86
N ILE A 309 -17.76 6.18 1.97
CA ILE A 309 -18.13 5.56 3.24
C ILE A 309 -18.04 4.05 3.08
N ALA A 310 -17.43 3.38 4.06
CA ALA A 310 -17.31 1.93 4.08
C ALA A 310 -17.45 1.37 5.51
N TYR A 311 -18.21 0.29 5.66
CA TYR A 311 -18.38 -0.40 6.94
C TYR A 311 -18.77 -1.86 6.74
N GLU A 312 -18.42 -2.71 7.69
CA GLU A 312 -18.79 -4.12 7.67
C GLU A 312 -20.30 -4.30 7.84
N VAL A 313 -20.85 -5.27 7.11
CA VAL A 313 -22.22 -5.76 7.29
C VAL A 313 -22.15 -7.19 7.80
N PRO A 314 -22.16 -7.40 9.13
CA PRO A 314 -21.83 -8.69 9.73
C PRO A 314 -22.95 -9.74 9.57
N SER A 315 -24.21 -9.29 9.48
CA SER A 315 -25.38 -10.17 9.40
C SER A 315 -25.96 -10.22 7.98
N ALA A 316 -26.82 -11.21 7.72
CA ALA A 316 -27.59 -11.27 6.48
C ALA A 316 -28.48 -10.03 6.34
N ILE A 317 -28.52 -9.44 5.15
CA ILE A 317 -29.37 -8.28 4.85
C ILE A 317 -30.72 -8.79 4.35
N THR A 318 -31.80 -8.35 4.99
CA THR A 318 -33.15 -8.55 4.46
C THR A 318 -33.47 -7.40 3.50
N PHE A 319 -33.64 -7.71 2.21
CA PHE A 319 -34.02 -6.74 1.19
C PHE A 319 -35.55 -6.65 1.08
N THR A 320 -36.07 -5.45 0.89
CA THR A 320 -37.52 -5.22 0.76
C THR A 320 -38.04 -5.53 -0.65
N SER A 321 -37.17 -5.53 -1.67
CA SER A 321 -37.52 -5.89 -3.05
C SER A 321 -36.30 -6.41 -3.83
N PRO A 322 -36.50 -7.13 -4.95
CA PRO A 322 -35.41 -7.59 -5.81
C PRO A 322 -34.57 -6.45 -6.41
N GLU A 323 -35.19 -5.30 -6.73
CA GLU A 323 -34.47 -4.14 -7.26
C GLU A 323 -33.53 -3.54 -6.23
N GLN A 324 -33.94 -3.53 -4.95
CA GLN A 324 -33.08 -3.09 -3.86
C GLN A 324 -31.90 -4.04 -3.65
N GLU A 325 -32.12 -5.35 -3.77
CA GLU A 325 -31.06 -6.36 -3.69
C GLU A 325 -30.01 -6.15 -4.79
N GLU A 326 -30.44 -5.94 -6.04
CA GLU A 326 -29.53 -5.73 -7.16
C GLU A 326 -28.72 -4.42 -7.00
N ALA A 327 -29.39 -3.35 -6.57
CA ALA A 327 -28.71 -2.09 -6.23
C ALA A 327 -27.67 -2.29 -5.12
N ALA A 328 -28.00 -3.08 -4.09
CA ALA A 328 -27.12 -3.36 -2.97
C ALA A 328 -25.91 -4.24 -3.35
N LYS A 329 -26.07 -5.25 -4.21
CA LYS A 329 -24.98 -6.14 -4.66
C LYS A 329 -23.79 -5.36 -5.20
N SER A 330 -24.04 -4.32 -6.01
CA SER A 330 -22.99 -3.47 -6.56
C SER A 330 -22.19 -2.72 -5.49
N LEU A 331 -22.81 -2.44 -4.33
CA LEU A 331 -22.25 -1.68 -3.20
C LEU A 331 -21.67 -2.58 -2.10
N LEU A 332 -21.84 -3.89 -2.18
CA LEU A 332 -21.24 -4.85 -1.24
C LEU A 332 -19.95 -5.41 -1.84
N ALA A 333 -18.86 -5.34 -1.08
CA ALA A 333 -17.59 -5.98 -1.40
C ALA A 333 -17.41 -7.19 -0.49
N GLU A 334 -17.33 -8.37 -1.09
CA GLU A 334 -16.97 -9.61 -0.39
C GLU A 334 -15.55 -10.00 -0.78
N PHE A 335 -14.66 -10.13 0.20
CA PHE A 335 -13.27 -10.48 -0.04
C PHE A 335 -12.66 -11.22 1.16
N ASN A 336 -11.62 -12.01 0.87
CA ASN A 336 -10.81 -12.69 1.87
C ASN A 336 -9.44 -11.98 1.98
N LEU A 337 -9.06 -11.56 3.19
CA LEU A 337 -7.73 -11.00 3.47
C LEU A 337 -6.67 -12.06 3.78
N GLY A 338 -7.09 -13.28 4.13
CA GLY A 338 -6.18 -14.39 4.39
C GLY A 338 -5.46 -14.86 3.12
N CYS A 339 -4.32 -15.53 3.31
CA CYS A 339 -3.59 -16.15 2.21
C CYS A 339 -4.22 -17.46 1.74
N ASP A 340 -5.00 -18.12 2.61
CA ASP A 340 -5.73 -19.35 2.30
C ASP A 340 -7.20 -19.05 1.94
N VAL A 341 -7.60 -19.48 0.75
CA VAL A 341 -8.94 -19.26 0.19
C VAL A 341 -10.01 -20.12 0.87
N GLU A 342 -9.64 -21.22 1.52
CA GLU A 342 -10.58 -22.12 2.20
C GLU A 342 -10.94 -21.65 3.62
N HIS A 343 -10.14 -20.75 4.19
CA HIS A 343 -10.36 -20.22 5.54
C HIS A 343 -11.27 -18.99 5.54
N THR A 344 -12.32 -19.01 6.37
CA THR A 344 -13.37 -17.97 6.40
C THR A 344 -13.15 -16.86 7.45
N GLN A 345 -12.17 -17.00 8.35
CA GLN A 345 -11.93 -16.05 9.45
C GLN A 345 -11.70 -14.62 8.97
N HIS A 346 -11.04 -14.48 7.82
CA HIS A 346 -10.71 -13.20 7.18
C HIS A 346 -11.62 -12.85 5.99
N VAL A 347 -12.79 -13.48 5.90
CA VAL A 347 -13.82 -13.15 4.90
C VAL A 347 -14.70 -12.02 5.44
N TYR A 348 -14.71 -10.89 4.74
CA TYR A 348 -15.46 -9.70 5.13
C TYR A 348 -16.47 -9.34 4.05
N ARG A 349 -17.67 -8.93 4.49
CA ARG A 349 -18.68 -8.26 3.67
C ARG A 349 -18.71 -6.80 4.07
N VAL A 350 -18.24 -5.92 3.20
CA VAL A 350 -18.14 -4.48 3.46
C VAL A 350 -19.09 -3.76 2.52
N TYR A 351 -20.03 -3.00 3.09
CA TYR A 351 -20.76 -2.00 2.33
C TYR A 351 -19.81 -0.86 1.99
N VAL A 352 -19.72 -0.50 0.72
CA VAL A 352 -18.90 0.59 0.23
C VAL A 352 -19.66 1.37 -0.81
N THR A 353 -19.74 2.69 -0.62
CA THR A 353 -20.24 3.59 -1.65
C THR A 353 -19.32 4.80 -1.82
N THR A 354 -19.33 5.35 -3.03
CA THR A 354 -18.50 6.48 -3.43
C THR A 354 -19.35 7.51 -4.16
N PHE A 355 -19.17 8.77 -3.81
CA PHE A 355 -19.89 9.90 -4.40
C PHE A 355 -18.89 10.81 -5.09
N LEU A 356 -18.73 10.61 -6.40
CA LEU A 356 -17.90 11.47 -7.23
C LEU A 356 -18.52 12.87 -7.33
N GLY A 357 -17.71 13.91 -7.12
CA GLY A 357 -18.16 15.30 -7.05
C GLY A 357 -18.67 15.76 -5.68
N PHE A 358 -18.62 14.90 -4.65
CA PHE A 358 -19.03 15.24 -3.27
C PHE A 358 -17.85 15.50 -2.32
N GLY A 359 -16.62 15.41 -2.84
CA GLY A 359 -15.45 15.89 -2.10
C GLY A 359 -15.53 17.39 -1.85
N GLY A 360 -14.84 17.89 -0.82
CA GLY A 360 -15.02 19.26 -0.34
C GLY A 360 -14.74 20.35 -1.39
N ASN A 361 -13.79 20.13 -2.30
CA ASN A 361 -13.46 21.10 -3.35
C ASN A 361 -14.48 21.06 -4.49
N MET A 362 -14.87 19.86 -4.93
CA MET A 362 -15.88 19.71 -5.99
C MET A 362 -17.26 20.19 -5.53
N ALA A 363 -17.63 19.92 -4.28
CA ALA A 363 -18.88 20.45 -3.72
C ALA A 363 -18.88 21.98 -3.71
N ARG A 364 -17.75 22.61 -3.35
CA ARG A 364 -17.58 24.07 -3.39
C ARG A 364 -17.66 24.61 -4.81
N GLN A 365 -17.03 23.93 -5.77
CA GLN A 365 -17.09 24.35 -7.17
C GLN A 365 -18.52 24.33 -7.71
N ARG A 366 -19.28 23.25 -7.48
CA ARG A 366 -20.71 23.18 -7.88
C ARG A 366 -21.54 24.29 -7.24
N TYR A 367 -21.29 24.58 -5.97
CA TYR A 367 -21.95 25.68 -5.26
C TYR A 367 -21.69 27.03 -5.94
N GLU A 368 -20.43 27.32 -6.26
CA GLU A 368 -20.05 28.55 -6.95
C GLU A 368 -20.66 28.63 -8.35
N ASP A 369 -20.68 27.52 -9.09
CA ASP A 369 -21.28 27.43 -10.42
C ASP A 369 -22.79 27.73 -10.34
N ASP A 370 -23.49 27.18 -9.35
CA ASP A 370 -24.91 27.44 -9.09
C ASP A 370 -25.16 28.90 -8.68
N LEU A 371 -24.30 29.49 -7.83
CA LEU A 371 -24.39 30.90 -7.46
C LEU A 371 -24.24 31.81 -8.69
N VAL A 372 -23.23 31.56 -9.52
CA VAL A 372 -22.98 32.36 -10.73
C VAL A 372 -24.15 32.24 -11.70
N ASN A 373 -24.59 31.02 -12.01
CA ASN A 373 -25.66 30.80 -12.97
C ASN A 373 -27.00 31.34 -12.49
N SER A 374 -27.36 31.15 -11.22
CA SER A 374 -28.62 31.66 -10.65
C SER A 374 -28.65 33.19 -10.57
N THR A 375 -27.55 33.81 -10.15
CA THR A 375 -27.45 35.28 -10.05
C THR A 375 -27.57 35.93 -11.42
N LEU A 376 -26.81 35.46 -12.40
CA LEU A 376 -26.85 36.02 -13.75
C LEU A 376 -28.21 35.80 -14.42
N SER A 377 -28.83 34.63 -14.21
CA SER A 377 -30.17 34.35 -14.73
C SER A 377 -31.23 35.25 -14.10
N LYS A 378 -31.17 35.46 -12.78
CA LYS A 378 -32.06 36.37 -12.07
C LYS A 378 -31.90 37.82 -12.56
N ASN A 379 -30.66 38.31 -12.67
CA ASN A 379 -30.38 39.66 -13.15
C ASN A 379 -30.94 39.89 -14.56
N ARG A 380 -30.85 38.90 -15.45
CA ARG A 380 -31.45 38.96 -16.80
C ARG A 380 -32.97 39.07 -16.77
N LEU A 381 -33.63 38.46 -15.78
CA LEU A 381 -35.10 38.47 -15.66
C LEU A 381 -35.63 39.71 -14.94
N THR A 382 -34.92 40.19 -13.91
CA THR A 382 -35.42 41.27 -13.02
C THR A 382 -34.74 42.62 -13.24
N GLY A 383 -33.65 42.69 -14.00
CA GLY A 383 -32.84 43.90 -14.15
C GLY A 383 -32.02 44.29 -12.90
N ASP A 384 -31.82 43.34 -11.97
CA ASP A 384 -31.02 43.53 -10.75
C ASP A 384 -29.52 43.64 -11.08
N LEU A 385 -28.77 44.41 -10.29
CA LEU A 385 -27.32 44.63 -10.43
C LEU A 385 -26.51 43.86 -9.36
N THR A 386 -27.16 43.00 -8.57
CA THR A 386 -26.51 42.15 -7.58
C THR A 386 -25.44 41.27 -8.23
N GLY A 387 -24.24 41.25 -7.65
CA GLY A 387 -23.09 40.51 -8.14
C GLY A 387 -22.35 41.17 -9.31
N MET A 388 -22.80 42.32 -9.84
CA MET A 388 -22.20 42.94 -11.03
C MET A 388 -21.00 43.86 -10.74
N GLY A 389 -20.74 44.18 -9.46
CA GLY A 389 -19.61 45.01 -9.06
C GLY A 389 -19.37 44.99 -7.54
N GLU A 390 -18.25 45.57 -7.09
CA GLU A 390 -17.87 45.62 -5.67
C GLU A 390 -18.85 46.42 -4.79
N ALA A 391 -19.57 47.37 -5.39
CA ALA A 391 -20.59 48.18 -4.73
C ALA A 391 -21.90 47.41 -4.52
N THR A 392 -22.19 46.41 -5.35
CA THR A 392 -23.40 45.58 -5.32
C THR A 392 -23.05 44.09 -5.27
N PRO A 393 -22.24 43.62 -4.30
CA PRO A 393 -21.81 42.22 -4.28
C PRO A 393 -22.97 41.29 -3.92
N LEU A 394 -22.92 40.06 -4.43
CA LEU A 394 -23.75 38.97 -3.94
C LEU A 394 -23.27 38.57 -2.53
N LEU A 395 -24.18 38.52 -1.57
CA LEU A 395 -23.85 38.17 -0.19
C LEU A 395 -23.88 36.64 -0.02
N ASP A 396 -22.72 36.06 0.28
CA ASP A 396 -22.54 34.60 0.45
C ASP A 396 -22.45 34.24 1.95
N PRO A 397 -23.41 33.47 2.51
CA PRO A 397 -23.35 33.02 3.90
C PRO A 397 -22.19 32.04 4.18
N CYS A 398 -21.72 31.32 3.15
CA CYS A 398 -20.69 30.29 3.23
C CYS A 398 -19.25 30.81 3.12
N LEU A 399 -19.04 32.12 2.96
CA LEU A 399 -17.73 32.76 3.03
C LEU A 399 -17.52 33.45 4.38
N PRO A 400 -16.28 33.49 4.90
CA PRO A 400 -15.95 34.25 6.12
C PRO A 400 -16.41 35.71 6.07
N LEU A 401 -16.82 36.25 7.22
CA LEU A 401 -17.37 37.61 7.31
C LEU A 401 -16.42 38.66 6.70
N GLY A 402 -16.92 39.38 5.68
CA GLY A 402 -16.21 40.49 5.03
C GLY A 402 -15.13 40.08 4.03
N LEU A 403 -14.93 38.78 3.77
CA LEU A 403 -14.12 38.34 2.63
C LEU A 403 -14.82 38.77 1.33
N SER A 404 -14.09 39.43 0.43
CA SER A 404 -14.58 39.73 -0.92
C SER A 404 -13.79 38.90 -1.93
N GLU A 405 -14.49 38.31 -2.90
CA GLU A 405 -13.92 37.45 -3.94
C GLU A 405 -14.68 37.67 -5.25
N THR A 406 -14.04 37.35 -6.38
CA THR A 406 -14.69 37.36 -7.69
C THR A 406 -14.74 35.94 -8.20
N LEU A 407 -15.95 35.45 -8.47
CA LEU A 407 -16.18 34.13 -9.04
C LEU A 407 -16.23 34.26 -10.56
N GLU A 408 -15.25 33.67 -11.24
CA GLU A 408 -15.14 33.70 -12.70
C GLU A 408 -15.46 32.33 -13.32
N ARG A 409 -16.40 32.29 -14.27
CA ARG A 409 -16.79 31.10 -15.05
C ARG A 409 -17.14 31.47 -16.49
N ASP A 410 -16.49 30.85 -17.48
CA ASP A 410 -16.72 31.09 -18.91
C ASP A 410 -16.71 32.57 -19.30
N SER A 411 -15.71 33.34 -18.82
CA SER A 411 -15.61 34.80 -19.00
C SER A 411 -16.75 35.63 -18.38
N ARG A 412 -17.55 35.04 -17.48
CA ARG A 412 -18.57 35.72 -16.67
C ARG A 412 -18.03 35.87 -15.24
N ALA A 413 -18.19 37.05 -14.65
CA ALA A 413 -17.70 37.35 -13.30
C ALA A 413 -18.87 37.75 -12.38
N VAL A 414 -18.85 37.25 -11.14
CA VAL A 414 -19.77 37.65 -10.07
C VAL A 414 -18.96 38.05 -8.85
N PHE A 415 -19.15 39.28 -8.38
CA PHE A 415 -18.53 39.80 -7.17
C PHE A 415 -19.30 39.30 -5.94
N VAL A 416 -18.62 38.59 -5.05
CA VAL A 416 -19.21 38.02 -3.84
C VAL A 416 -18.59 38.61 -2.57
N ARG A 417 -19.40 38.73 -1.51
CA ARG A 417 -18.95 39.16 -0.19
C ARG A 417 -19.51 38.24 0.90
N GLY A 418 -18.63 37.75 1.77
CA GLY A 418 -18.98 36.81 2.82
C GLY A 418 -19.76 37.43 3.97
N GLN A 419 -20.84 36.76 4.39
CA GLN A 419 -21.63 37.12 5.57
C GLN A 419 -21.21 36.36 6.83
N GLY A 420 -20.49 35.24 6.70
CA GLY A 420 -20.08 34.43 7.85
C GLY A 420 -21.24 33.76 8.60
N ASP A 421 -22.38 33.55 7.94
CA ASP A 421 -23.60 32.97 8.53
C ASP A 421 -23.61 31.45 8.32
N TRP A 422 -22.97 30.72 9.23
CA TRP A 422 -22.82 29.27 9.12
C TRP A 422 -24.16 28.49 9.17
N PRO A 423 -25.14 28.84 10.04
CA PRO A 423 -26.46 28.23 9.99
C PRO A 423 -27.14 28.38 8.63
N ARG A 424 -27.11 29.58 8.04
CA ARG A 424 -27.66 29.79 6.69
C ARG A 424 -26.82 29.08 5.62
N CYS A 425 -25.50 29.00 5.80
CA CYS A 425 -24.65 28.22 4.91
C CYS A 425 -25.09 26.76 4.83
N ARG A 426 -25.42 26.14 5.97
CA ARG A 426 -25.95 24.77 6.00
C ARG A 426 -27.24 24.60 5.19
N GLU A 427 -28.15 25.57 5.27
CA GLU A 427 -29.40 25.55 4.51
C GLU A 427 -29.15 25.62 3.00
N VAL A 428 -28.21 26.46 2.55
CA VAL A 428 -27.93 26.61 1.11
C VAL A 428 -27.10 25.47 0.52
N VAL A 429 -26.28 24.77 1.31
CA VAL A 429 -25.53 23.60 0.82
C VAL A 429 -26.33 22.30 0.86
N ARG A 430 -27.39 22.21 1.68
CA ARG A 430 -28.22 21.00 1.80
C ARG A 430 -28.80 20.51 0.46
N PRO A 431 -29.30 21.35 -0.46
CA PRO A 431 -29.76 20.90 -1.78
C PRO A 431 -28.68 20.18 -2.61
N LEU A 432 -27.40 20.50 -2.41
CA LEU A 432 -26.27 19.88 -3.13
C LEU A 432 -26.08 18.39 -2.77
N LEU A 433 -26.75 17.89 -1.73
CA LEU A 433 -26.79 16.47 -1.39
C LEU A 433 -27.59 15.65 -2.42
N GLY A 434 -28.47 16.29 -3.20
CA GLY A 434 -29.27 15.65 -4.24
C GLY A 434 -30.30 14.65 -3.71
N GLN A 435 -30.88 14.90 -2.53
CA GLN A 435 -31.87 14.01 -1.91
C GLN A 435 -33.29 14.31 -2.43
N PRO A 436 -33.96 13.39 -3.14
CA PRO A 436 -35.37 13.54 -3.48
C PRO A 436 -36.23 13.43 -2.21
N ASN A 437 -37.07 14.43 -1.93
CA ASN A 437 -38.05 14.47 -0.83
C ASN A 437 -37.50 14.23 0.60
N GLY A 438 -36.19 14.42 0.83
CA GLY A 438 -35.57 14.32 2.15
C GLY A 438 -35.50 12.91 2.77
N THR A 439 -36.10 11.90 2.12
CA THR A 439 -36.25 10.54 2.66
C THR A 439 -35.25 9.52 2.13
N ALA A 440 -34.33 9.90 1.24
CA ALA A 440 -33.28 9.02 0.75
C ALA A 440 -31.86 9.48 1.20
N SER A 441 -30.92 8.54 1.20
CA SER A 441 -29.46 8.75 1.25
C SER A 441 -28.97 9.67 0.13
N LEU A 442 -27.69 10.08 0.14
CA LEU A 442 -27.10 10.92 -0.92
C LEU A 442 -27.45 10.39 -2.32
N ARG A 443 -28.04 11.24 -3.17
CA ARG A 443 -28.57 10.88 -4.52
C ARG A 443 -29.56 9.70 -4.57
N GLY A 444 -30.16 9.31 -3.43
CA GLY A 444 -31.03 8.15 -3.34
C GLY A 444 -30.34 6.79 -3.47
N VAL A 445 -29.02 6.73 -3.32
CA VAL A 445 -28.22 5.49 -3.45
C VAL A 445 -28.45 4.59 -2.23
N TYR A 446 -28.79 3.31 -2.41
CA TYR A 446 -28.99 2.37 -1.30
C TYR A 446 -27.88 2.46 -0.23
N GLN A 447 -28.29 2.54 1.04
CA GLN A 447 -27.41 2.53 2.20
C GLN A 447 -27.77 1.34 3.09
N ALA A 448 -26.80 0.46 3.33
CA ALA A 448 -27.01 -0.67 4.25
C ALA A 448 -27.29 -0.14 5.67
N PRO A 449 -28.17 -0.77 6.46
CA PRO A 449 -28.46 -0.31 7.82
C PRO A 449 -27.19 -0.20 8.69
N ILE A 450 -27.06 0.89 9.44
CA ILE A 450 -25.98 1.09 10.42
C ILE A 450 -26.57 0.92 11.81
N ASN A 451 -26.02 0.01 12.61
CA ASN A 451 -26.35 -0.09 14.03
C ASN A 451 -25.56 0.97 14.80
N PHE A 452 -26.10 2.18 14.92
CA PHE A 452 -25.43 3.29 15.63
C PHE A 452 -25.14 2.98 17.10
N GLY A 453 -25.94 2.13 17.76
CA GLY A 453 -25.67 1.71 19.15
C GLY A 453 -24.47 0.76 19.29
N ASN A 454 -24.07 0.09 18.20
CA ASN A 454 -23.00 -0.91 18.19
C ASN A 454 -22.06 -0.73 16.98
N SER A 455 -21.66 0.51 16.70
CA SER A 455 -20.69 0.82 15.64
C SER A 455 -19.69 1.88 16.09
N GLU A 456 -18.55 1.93 15.41
CA GLU A 456 -17.53 2.97 15.55
C GLU A 456 -17.09 3.39 14.15
N PHE A 457 -16.87 4.69 13.93
CA PHE A 457 -16.44 5.25 12.64
C PHE A 457 -15.24 6.18 12.79
N TYR A 458 -14.38 6.18 11.77
CA TYR A 458 -13.30 7.15 11.60
C TYR A 458 -13.56 8.06 10.39
N GLY A 459 -13.43 9.36 10.62
CA GLY A 459 -13.52 10.41 9.59
C GLY A 459 -12.12 10.89 9.16
N PHE A 460 -11.81 10.75 7.89
CA PHE A 460 -10.52 11.16 7.30
C PHE A 460 -10.63 12.38 6.39
N SER A 461 -9.46 12.90 5.99
CA SER A 461 -9.32 14.03 5.06
C SER A 461 -10.12 15.26 5.55
N GLU A 462 -11.11 15.76 4.79
CA GLU A 462 -11.87 16.95 5.19
C GLU A 462 -12.62 16.78 6.52
N PHE A 463 -12.94 15.55 6.95
CA PHE A 463 -13.47 15.33 8.30
C PHE A 463 -12.48 15.74 9.40
N TYR A 464 -11.19 15.52 9.18
CA TYR A 464 -10.13 15.95 10.08
C TYR A 464 -9.73 17.41 9.83
N TYR A 465 -9.54 17.81 8.58
CA TYR A 465 -9.11 19.18 8.26
C TYR A 465 -10.12 20.22 8.71
N CYS A 466 -11.43 19.95 8.58
CA CYS A 466 -12.47 20.87 9.04
C CYS A 466 -12.55 20.97 10.57
N THR A 467 -12.14 19.94 11.32
CA THR A 467 -12.15 19.96 12.80
C THR A 467 -10.82 20.44 13.37
N GLU A 468 -9.70 20.21 12.70
CA GLU A 468 -8.37 20.44 13.26
C GLU A 468 -7.67 21.69 12.73
N ASP A 469 -7.66 21.93 11.41
CA ASP A 469 -6.72 22.91 10.81
C ASP A 469 -6.87 24.30 11.42
N VAL A 470 -8.12 24.73 11.60
CA VAL A 470 -8.45 26.07 12.11
C VAL A 470 -9.32 26.07 13.35
N LEU A 471 -10.13 25.02 13.57
CA LEU A 471 -10.98 24.91 14.75
C LEU A 471 -10.24 24.29 15.95
N ARG A 472 -9.15 23.54 15.71
CA ARG A 472 -8.31 22.89 16.75
C ARG A 472 -9.10 21.97 17.70
N ILE A 473 -10.07 21.24 17.16
CA ILE A 473 -10.96 20.32 17.88
C ILE A 473 -11.00 18.92 17.25
N GLY A 474 -9.93 18.49 16.57
CA GLY A 474 -9.81 17.15 16.01
C GLY A 474 -9.91 16.04 17.07
N GLY A 475 -10.05 14.79 16.61
CA GLY A 475 -10.26 13.63 17.48
C GLY A 475 -11.74 13.30 17.62
N GLN A 476 -12.19 13.04 18.85
CA GLN A 476 -13.59 12.66 19.13
C GLN A 476 -14.56 13.74 18.67
N TYR A 477 -15.46 13.40 17.75
CA TYR A 477 -16.44 14.33 17.20
C TYR A 477 -17.58 14.58 18.20
N ASP A 478 -17.96 15.84 18.32
CA ASP A 478 -19.13 16.31 19.08
C ASP A 478 -19.83 17.39 18.24
N SER A 479 -21.09 17.14 17.86
CA SER A 479 -21.81 18.00 16.93
C SER A 479 -22.09 19.40 17.47
N ILE A 480 -22.27 19.54 18.79
CA ILE A 480 -22.56 20.81 19.47
C ILE A 480 -21.29 21.66 19.50
N LYS A 481 -20.18 21.08 19.96
CA LYS A 481 -18.87 21.73 19.99
C LYS A 481 -18.41 22.14 18.59
N TYR A 482 -18.61 21.24 17.62
CA TYR A 482 -18.26 21.49 16.23
C TYR A 482 -19.08 22.64 15.62
N SER A 483 -20.41 22.60 15.78
CA SER A 483 -21.30 23.65 15.26
C SER A 483 -20.96 25.01 15.86
N LYS A 484 -20.72 25.07 17.18
CA LYS A 484 -20.32 26.30 17.86
C LYS A 484 -18.99 26.86 17.32
N ALA A 485 -17.96 26.02 17.25
CA ALA A 485 -16.66 26.44 16.74
C ALA A 485 -16.73 26.92 15.28
N ALA A 486 -17.52 26.24 14.43
CA ALA A 486 -17.72 26.64 13.05
C ALA A 486 -18.47 27.98 12.92
N MET A 487 -19.52 28.20 13.73
CA MET A 487 -20.23 29.48 13.79
C MET A 487 -19.30 30.63 14.22
N ASP A 488 -18.55 30.44 15.31
CA ASP A 488 -17.62 31.45 15.83
C ASP A 488 -16.51 31.78 14.82
N TYR A 489 -15.99 30.76 14.13
CA TYR A 489 -15.02 30.94 13.05
C TYR A 489 -15.59 31.77 11.90
N CYS A 490 -16.78 31.43 11.41
CA CYS A 490 -17.38 32.09 10.25
C CYS A 490 -17.79 33.54 10.53
N ALA A 491 -18.28 33.81 11.74
CA ALA A 491 -18.61 35.16 12.19
C ALA A 491 -17.37 36.04 12.45
N THR A 492 -16.16 35.47 12.46
CA THR A 492 -14.92 36.23 12.62
C THR A 492 -14.58 37.00 11.32
N LYS A 493 -14.27 38.29 11.45
CA LYS A 493 -13.86 39.12 10.30
C LYS A 493 -12.65 38.54 9.57
N TRP A 494 -12.68 38.56 8.24
CA TRP A 494 -11.61 38.06 7.38
C TRP A 494 -10.21 38.64 7.70
N THR A 495 -10.13 39.93 8.05
CA THR A 495 -8.86 40.57 8.44
C THR A 495 -8.27 39.94 9.70
N THR A 496 -9.11 39.64 10.70
CA THR A 496 -8.70 38.95 11.92
C THR A 496 -8.28 37.52 11.64
N LEU A 497 -8.98 36.79 10.76
CA LEU A 497 -8.58 35.44 10.37
C LEU A 497 -7.20 35.40 9.72
N LYS A 498 -6.91 36.35 8.81
CA LYS A 498 -5.57 36.49 8.21
C LYS A 498 -4.50 36.77 9.26
N GLN A 499 -4.75 37.72 10.16
CA GLN A 499 -3.82 38.02 11.25
C GLN A 499 -3.53 36.79 12.14
N ARG A 500 -4.54 35.97 12.42
CA ARG A 500 -4.38 34.72 13.17
C ARG A 500 -3.51 33.69 12.43
N LEU A 501 -3.65 33.60 11.11
CA LEU A 501 -2.77 32.77 10.27
C LEU A 501 -1.32 33.27 10.33
N ASP A 502 -1.10 34.58 10.13
CA ASP A 502 0.23 35.19 10.17
C ASP A 502 0.89 35.02 11.56
N SER A 503 0.07 35.04 12.62
CA SER A 503 0.49 34.81 14.01
C SER A 503 0.63 33.32 14.37
N LYS A 504 0.49 32.40 13.40
CA LYS A 504 0.62 30.94 13.58
C LYS A 504 -0.32 30.36 14.66
N LEU A 505 -1.55 30.90 14.78
CA LEU A 505 -2.57 30.40 15.71
C LEU A 505 -3.32 29.17 15.18
N PHE A 506 -3.15 28.84 13.90
CA PHE A 506 -3.74 27.67 13.25
C PHE A 506 -2.71 26.54 13.11
N SER A 507 -3.16 25.38 12.63
CA SER A 507 -2.28 24.27 12.26
C SER A 507 -1.22 24.73 11.25
N SER A 508 -0.02 24.15 11.31
CA SER A 508 1.06 24.40 10.34
C SER A 508 0.68 24.01 8.91
N GLN A 509 -0.33 23.16 8.73
CA GLN A 509 -0.87 22.75 7.44
C GLN A 509 -1.93 23.70 6.89
N ALA A 510 -2.46 24.61 7.71
CA ALA A 510 -3.50 25.54 7.29
C ALA A 510 -2.89 26.64 6.38
N ASP A 511 -3.44 26.77 5.18
CA ASP A 511 -3.07 27.81 4.23
C ASP A 511 -4.24 28.80 4.00
N LEU A 512 -4.01 29.82 3.17
CA LEU A 512 -5.03 30.81 2.83
C LEU A 512 -6.27 30.16 2.19
N SER A 513 -6.09 29.09 1.41
CA SER A 513 -7.19 28.36 0.78
C SER A 513 -8.06 27.64 1.80
N ARG A 514 -7.46 27.03 2.83
CA ARG A 514 -8.17 26.45 3.98
C ARG A 514 -8.98 27.51 4.70
N LEU A 515 -8.39 28.68 4.98
CA LEU A 515 -9.09 29.79 5.64
C LEU A 515 -10.32 30.26 4.86
N LYS A 516 -10.17 30.48 3.55
CA LYS A 516 -11.28 30.91 2.68
C LYS A 516 -12.43 29.90 2.66
N SER A 517 -12.11 28.62 2.50
CA SER A 517 -13.10 27.56 2.25
C SER A 517 -13.66 26.89 3.50
N GLN A 518 -13.12 27.17 4.69
CA GLN A 518 -13.52 26.52 5.93
C GLN A 518 -15.03 26.62 6.22
N CYS A 519 -15.64 27.78 6.02
CA CYS A 519 -17.06 27.97 6.33
C CYS A 519 -17.95 27.06 5.49
N PHE A 520 -17.72 27.05 4.18
CA PHE A 520 -18.39 26.14 3.28
C PHE A 520 -18.11 24.67 3.61
N LYS A 521 -16.84 24.28 3.71
CA LYS A 521 -16.45 22.87 3.89
C LYS A 521 -16.94 22.33 5.23
N SER A 522 -16.96 23.15 6.27
CA SER A 522 -17.46 22.74 7.59
C SER A 522 -18.98 22.53 7.60
N ALA A 523 -19.74 23.39 6.91
CA ALA A 523 -21.18 23.21 6.71
C ALA A 523 -21.48 21.99 5.83
N TRP A 524 -20.71 21.79 4.76
CA TRP A 524 -20.82 20.63 3.87
C TRP A 524 -20.55 19.31 4.61
N MET A 525 -19.47 19.24 5.40
CA MET A 525 -19.15 18.09 6.24
C MET A 525 -20.30 17.75 7.19
N TYR A 526 -20.88 18.77 7.85
CA TYR A 526 -22.01 18.59 8.76
C TYR A 526 -23.23 18.00 8.06
N GLU A 527 -23.64 18.59 6.94
CA GLU A 527 -24.83 18.17 6.20
C GLU A 527 -24.62 16.80 5.53
N VAL A 528 -23.42 16.49 5.03
CA VAL A 528 -23.07 15.14 4.56
C VAL A 528 -23.22 14.11 5.67
N LEU A 529 -22.72 14.40 6.88
CA LEU A 529 -22.74 13.46 8.00
C LEU A 529 -24.16 13.23 8.53
N HIS A 530 -24.85 14.32 8.90
CA HIS A 530 -26.11 14.25 9.65
C HIS A 530 -27.34 14.19 8.75
N SER A 531 -27.33 14.82 7.58
CA SER A 531 -28.46 14.80 6.65
C SER A 531 -28.26 13.78 5.53
N GLY A 532 -27.04 13.64 5.02
CA GLY A 532 -26.67 12.67 3.99
C GLY A 532 -26.66 11.23 4.49
N PHE A 533 -25.75 10.92 5.41
CA PHE A 533 -25.56 9.57 5.97
C PHE A 533 -26.41 9.27 7.20
N ARG A 534 -27.11 10.27 7.74
CA ARG A 534 -28.03 10.17 8.88
C ARG A 534 -27.37 9.70 10.18
N PHE A 535 -26.13 10.10 10.40
CA PHE A 535 -25.52 9.93 11.71
C PHE A 535 -26.32 10.77 12.73
N PRO A 536 -26.75 10.19 13.87
CA PRO A 536 -27.35 10.94 14.95
C PRO A 536 -26.43 12.08 15.41
N GLN A 537 -27.00 13.21 15.81
CA GLN A 537 -26.21 14.35 16.27
C GLN A 537 -25.45 14.06 17.57
N ASP A 538 -25.99 13.17 18.39
CA ASP A 538 -25.45 12.67 19.64
C ASP A 538 -24.60 11.39 19.47
N TYR A 539 -24.25 11.01 18.24
CA TYR A 539 -23.47 9.80 17.97
C TYR A 539 -22.08 9.87 18.62
N PRO A 540 -21.79 9.01 19.62
CA PRO A 540 -20.60 9.16 20.46
C PRO A 540 -19.36 8.48 19.90
N SER A 541 -19.47 7.75 18.78
CA SER A 541 -18.42 6.84 18.31
C SER A 541 -17.81 7.25 16.97
N LEU A 542 -17.83 8.54 16.63
CA LEU A 542 -17.11 9.10 15.48
C LEU A 542 -15.82 9.80 15.91
N LYS A 543 -14.69 9.38 15.34
CA LYS A 543 -13.39 10.04 15.55
C LYS A 543 -12.86 10.61 14.24
N THR A 544 -12.48 11.87 14.23
CA THR A 544 -11.80 12.51 13.11
C THR A 544 -10.29 12.41 13.32
N ALA A 545 -9.56 11.89 12.34
CA ALA A 545 -8.12 11.69 12.48
C ALA A 545 -7.41 11.78 11.12
N GLN A 546 -6.17 12.27 11.12
CA GLN A 546 -5.23 12.07 10.01
C GLN A 546 -4.27 10.90 10.31
N LEU A 547 -3.89 10.77 11.58
CA LEU A 547 -3.04 9.70 12.09
C LEU A 547 -3.80 8.89 13.13
N VAL A 548 -3.57 7.58 13.17
CA VAL A 548 -4.01 6.70 14.26
C VAL A 548 -2.79 5.97 14.79
N TYR A 549 -2.50 6.15 16.08
CA TYR A 549 -1.26 5.64 16.72
C TYR A 549 0.02 6.10 15.99
N ASP A 550 0.08 7.37 15.60
CA ASP A 550 1.19 7.97 14.82
C ASP A 550 1.47 7.29 13.47
N LYS A 551 0.52 6.49 12.98
CA LYS A 551 0.50 5.93 11.63
C LYS A 551 -0.48 6.72 10.78
N GLU A 552 -0.05 7.17 9.61
CA GLU A 552 -0.96 7.78 8.64
C GLU A 552 -1.91 6.69 8.14
N VAL A 553 -3.21 6.83 8.47
CA VAL A 553 -4.22 5.86 8.03
C VAL A 553 -4.67 6.28 6.65
N GLN A 554 -3.87 5.88 5.67
CA GLN A 554 -4.18 6.07 4.26
C GLN A 554 -4.70 4.77 3.68
N TRP A 555 -5.62 4.88 2.72
CA TRP A 555 -6.09 3.75 1.94
C TRP A 555 -4.94 3.00 1.25
N THR A 556 -3.81 3.67 1.00
CA THR A 556 -2.59 3.06 0.43
C THR A 556 -2.03 1.91 1.28
N LEU A 557 -2.16 1.96 2.61
CA LEU A 557 -1.75 0.86 3.49
C LEU A 557 -2.63 -0.38 3.28
N GLY A 558 -3.96 -0.18 3.20
CA GLY A 558 -4.89 -1.27 2.90
C GLY A 558 -4.73 -1.81 1.48
N ALA A 559 -4.39 -0.95 0.52
CA ALA A 559 -4.07 -1.36 -0.85
C ALA A 559 -2.81 -2.22 -0.88
N MET A 560 -1.75 -1.81 -0.17
CA MET A 560 -0.53 -2.59 -0.01
C MET A 560 -0.86 -3.96 0.61
N LEU A 561 -1.53 -3.99 1.77
CA LEU A 561 -1.91 -5.24 2.44
C LEU A 561 -2.73 -6.18 1.53
N PHE A 562 -3.71 -5.64 0.81
CA PHE A 562 -4.57 -6.43 -0.06
C PHE A 562 -3.82 -6.98 -1.29
N LYS A 563 -2.96 -6.16 -1.91
CA LYS A 563 -2.20 -6.55 -3.10
C LYS A 563 -1.06 -7.51 -2.76
N THR A 564 -0.55 -7.49 -1.53
CA THR A 564 0.52 -8.38 -1.07
C THR A 564 0.04 -9.59 -0.26
N ARG A 565 -1.28 -9.81 -0.12
CA ARG A 565 -1.87 -10.88 0.71
C ARG A 565 -1.40 -12.30 0.39
N PHE A 566 -0.90 -12.54 -0.83
CA PHE A 566 -0.38 -13.85 -1.24
C PHE A 566 1.13 -14.03 -1.03
N MET A 567 1.86 -12.98 -0.64
CA MET A 567 3.30 -13.12 -0.36
C MET A 567 3.61 -14.16 0.74
N PRO A 568 2.83 -14.27 1.85
CA PRO A 568 3.06 -15.30 2.85
C PRO A 568 3.09 -16.73 2.30
N LEU A 569 2.42 -17.01 1.16
CA LEU A 569 2.45 -18.34 0.54
C LEU A 569 3.87 -18.77 0.11
N ARG A 570 4.77 -17.82 -0.17
CA ARG A 570 6.18 -18.13 -0.46
C ARG A 570 6.86 -18.80 0.72
N ASP A 571 6.57 -18.33 1.93
CA ASP A 571 7.15 -18.82 3.18
C ASP A 571 6.38 -20.06 3.68
N LEU A 572 5.05 -20.10 3.53
CA LEU A 572 4.17 -21.16 4.05
C LEU A 572 4.13 -22.42 3.16
N GLN A 573 4.19 -22.26 1.84
CA GLN A 573 3.93 -23.32 0.87
C GLN A 573 5.16 -23.66 0.01
N GLN A 574 6.37 -23.32 0.48
CA GLN A 574 7.61 -23.63 -0.24
C GLN A 574 7.75 -25.14 -0.56
N GLU A 575 7.14 -26.00 0.25
CA GLU A 575 7.07 -27.46 0.02
C GLU A 575 5.94 -27.88 -0.93
N ALA A 576 4.81 -27.19 -0.95
CA ALA A 576 3.68 -27.49 -1.84
C ALA A 576 3.92 -27.03 -3.29
N PHE A 577 4.71 -25.96 -3.49
CA PHE A 577 5.10 -25.45 -4.80
C PHE A 577 6.45 -25.97 -5.30
N ARG A 578 7.11 -26.88 -4.58
CA ARG A 578 8.24 -27.62 -5.15
C ARG A 578 7.73 -28.34 -6.39
N GLN A 579 8.20 -27.89 -7.56
CA GLN A 579 7.92 -28.58 -8.81
C GLN A 579 8.24 -30.06 -8.60
N SER A 580 7.22 -30.90 -8.74
CA SER A 580 7.40 -32.33 -8.90
C SER A 580 8.29 -32.50 -10.13
N HIS A 581 9.60 -32.64 -9.92
CA HIS A 581 10.49 -33.02 -10.99
C HIS A 581 10.00 -34.38 -11.48
N SER A 582 9.44 -34.39 -12.69
CA SER A 582 8.97 -35.61 -13.31
C SER A 582 10.10 -36.64 -13.27
N SER A 583 9.82 -37.80 -12.69
CA SER A 583 10.72 -38.96 -12.59
C SER A 583 11.25 -39.43 -13.95
N TRP A 584 10.71 -38.89 -15.05
CA TRP A 584 11.10 -39.15 -16.42
C TRP A 584 12.56 -38.78 -16.74
N LEU A 585 13.09 -37.69 -16.17
CA LEU A 585 14.51 -37.32 -16.37
C LEU A 585 15.46 -38.30 -15.67
N ARG A 586 15.07 -38.87 -14.51
CA ARG A 586 15.86 -39.93 -13.84
C ARG A 586 15.77 -41.25 -14.61
N ALA A 587 14.61 -41.60 -15.16
CA ALA A 587 14.44 -42.81 -15.97
C ALA A 587 15.28 -42.75 -17.27
N SER A 588 15.31 -41.60 -17.95
CA SER A 588 16.10 -41.41 -19.17
C SER A 588 17.62 -41.42 -18.91
N PHE A 589 18.07 -40.89 -17.77
CA PHE A 589 19.49 -40.91 -17.38
C PHE A 589 20.00 -42.33 -17.07
N VAL A 590 19.17 -43.13 -16.39
CA VAL A 590 19.48 -44.53 -16.05
C VAL A 590 19.46 -45.41 -17.31
N TYR A 591 18.48 -45.24 -18.21
CA TYR A 591 18.41 -46.00 -19.46
C TYR A 591 19.61 -45.73 -20.40
N ASN A 592 20.06 -44.47 -20.47
CA ASN A 592 21.23 -44.10 -21.27
C ASN A 592 22.54 -44.68 -20.71
N HIS A 593 22.69 -44.84 -19.39
CA HIS A 593 23.88 -45.48 -18.81
C HIS A 593 23.95 -46.97 -19.15
N TYR A 594 22.84 -47.71 -19.04
CA TYR A 594 22.84 -49.13 -19.41
C TYR A 594 23.11 -49.35 -20.90
N LEU A 595 22.58 -48.49 -21.77
CA LEU A 595 22.90 -48.54 -23.20
C LEU A 595 24.39 -48.27 -23.47
N PHE A 596 24.97 -47.27 -22.80
CA PHE A 596 26.38 -46.94 -22.93
C PHE A 596 27.30 -48.09 -22.48
N PHE A 597 27.01 -48.71 -21.33
CA PHE A 597 27.77 -49.88 -20.85
C PHE A 597 27.59 -51.11 -21.76
N ALA A 598 26.39 -51.34 -22.30
CA ALA A 598 26.15 -52.41 -23.25
C ALA A 598 26.96 -52.20 -24.55
N CYS A 599 27.01 -50.98 -25.08
CA CYS A 599 27.83 -50.64 -26.25
C CYS A 599 29.33 -50.86 -25.98
N ILE A 600 29.85 -50.46 -24.82
CA ILE A 600 31.24 -50.71 -24.45
C ILE A 600 31.53 -52.21 -24.37
N LEU A 601 30.64 -53.00 -23.76
CA LEU A 601 30.81 -54.45 -23.66
C LEU A 601 30.88 -55.12 -25.04
N VAL A 602 30.02 -54.70 -25.98
CA VAL A 602 30.02 -55.22 -27.35
C VAL A 602 31.32 -54.90 -28.08
N VAL A 603 31.83 -53.66 -27.92
CA VAL A 603 33.11 -53.26 -28.52
C VAL A 603 34.27 -54.06 -27.92
N LEU A 604 34.29 -54.26 -26.60
CA LEU A 604 35.33 -55.06 -25.94
C LEU A 604 35.29 -56.53 -26.37
N LEU A 605 34.10 -57.11 -26.53
CA LEU A 605 33.91 -58.46 -27.07
C LEU A 605 34.40 -58.56 -28.52
N ALA A 606 34.10 -57.57 -29.35
CA ALA A 606 34.58 -57.53 -30.74
C ALA A 606 36.12 -57.43 -30.79
N ILE A 607 36.72 -56.59 -29.95
CA ILE A 607 38.19 -56.48 -29.82
C ILE A 607 38.78 -57.81 -29.36
N LEU A 608 38.19 -58.45 -28.34
CA LEU A 608 38.67 -59.75 -27.83
C LEU A 608 38.60 -60.82 -28.93
N LEU A 609 37.47 -60.91 -29.65
CA LEU A 609 37.31 -61.84 -30.76
C LEU A 609 38.30 -61.56 -31.89
N TYR A 610 38.56 -60.27 -32.17
CA TYR A 610 39.56 -59.86 -33.16
C TYR A 610 40.97 -60.27 -32.75
N ILE A 611 41.35 -60.07 -31.48
CA ILE A 611 42.65 -60.51 -30.93
C ILE A 611 42.77 -62.03 -30.96
N LEU A 612 41.72 -62.77 -30.58
CA LEU A 612 41.70 -64.23 -30.65
C LEU A 612 41.81 -64.74 -32.09
N ARG A 613 41.18 -64.05 -33.05
CA ARG A 613 41.32 -64.34 -34.47
C ARG A 613 42.74 -64.06 -34.96
N LEU A 614 43.34 -62.93 -34.59
CA LEU A 614 44.74 -62.63 -34.89
C LEU A 614 45.70 -63.66 -34.29
N ARG A 615 45.49 -64.08 -33.04
CA ARG A 615 46.27 -65.17 -32.43
C ARG A 615 46.13 -66.48 -33.20
N ARG A 616 44.92 -66.84 -33.64
CA ARG A 616 44.73 -68.04 -34.48
C ARG A 616 45.40 -67.93 -35.85
N ILE A 617 45.38 -66.75 -36.46
CA ILE A 617 46.07 -66.52 -37.74
C ILE A 617 47.58 -66.61 -37.54
N HIS A 618 48.12 -65.96 -36.51
CA HIS A 618 49.55 -66.02 -36.20
C HIS A 618 50.02 -67.44 -35.85
N GLN A 619 49.22 -68.22 -35.11
CA GLN A 619 49.47 -69.63 -34.85
C GLN A 619 49.35 -70.53 -36.09
N ARG A 620 48.62 -70.09 -37.12
CA ARG A 620 48.56 -70.79 -38.41
C ARG A 620 49.76 -70.43 -39.29
N GLU A 621 50.17 -69.17 -39.31
CA GLU A 621 51.39 -68.73 -39.99
C GLU A 621 52.64 -69.36 -39.38
N GLN A 622 52.74 -69.45 -38.05
CA GLN A 622 53.84 -70.18 -37.40
C GLN A 622 53.87 -71.66 -37.77
N ARG A 623 52.70 -72.33 -37.81
CA ARG A 623 52.63 -73.72 -38.27
C ARG A 623 52.92 -73.91 -39.75
N GLN A 624 52.60 -72.92 -40.59
CA GLN A 624 52.98 -72.93 -42.01
C GLN A 624 54.48 -72.65 -42.19
N ALA A 625 55.09 -71.79 -41.37
CA ALA A 625 56.52 -71.55 -41.36
C ALA A 625 57.29 -72.79 -40.89
N GLU A 626 56.85 -73.47 -39.82
CA GLU A 626 57.43 -74.74 -39.37
C GLU A 626 57.29 -75.86 -40.42
N ALA A 627 56.15 -75.93 -41.12
CA ALA A 627 55.96 -76.88 -42.22
C ALA A 627 56.82 -76.54 -43.46
N LEU A 628 57.07 -75.25 -43.71
CA LEU A 628 57.98 -74.80 -44.76
C LEU A 628 59.42 -75.14 -44.37
N ASP A 629 59.89 -74.82 -43.16
CA ASP A 629 61.24 -75.19 -42.69
C ASP A 629 61.50 -76.70 -42.76
N LEU A 630 60.48 -77.54 -42.49
CA LEU A 630 60.55 -78.99 -42.68
C LEU A 630 60.69 -79.41 -44.16
N LEU A 631 60.03 -78.71 -45.09
CA LEU A 631 60.17 -78.95 -46.54
C LEU A 631 61.54 -78.50 -47.07
N TRP A 632 62.10 -77.40 -46.56
CA TRP A 632 63.46 -76.96 -46.91
C TRP A 632 64.53 -77.87 -46.28
N ALA A 633 64.25 -78.51 -45.14
CA ALA A 633 65.11 -79.54 -44.55
C ALA A 633 65.13 -80.83 -45.40
N GLU A 634 64.00 -81.26 -45.96
CA GLU A 634 63.93 -82.42 -46.88
C GLU A 634 64.57 -82.14 -48.25
N GLU A 635 64.49 -80.92 -48.80
CA GLU A 635 65.22 -80.56 -50.04
C GLU A 635 66.73 -80.36 -49.81
N GLY A 636 67.15 -79.99 -48.59
CA GLY A 636 68.56 -79.92 -48.20
C GLY A 636 69.24 -81.29 -48.07
N GLU A 637 68.51 -82.32 -47.62
CA GLU A 637 69.01 -83.70 -47.52
C GLU A 637 69.00 -84.46 -48.86
N ALA A 638 68.22 -84.02 -49.87
CA ALA A 638 68.21 -84.60 -51.21
C ALA A 638 69.31 -84.07 -52.16
N LEU A 639 70.10 -83.07 -51.74
CA LEU A 639 71.22 -82.49 -52.51
C LEU A 639 72.61 -82.90 -51.99
N ILE A 640 72.68 -83.81 -51.01
CA ILE A 640 73.93 -84.44 -50.51
C ILE A 640 73.81 -85.97 -50.56
N ALA A 641 73.27 -86.49 -51.67
CA ALA A 641 73.39 -87.90 -52.08
C ALA A 641 74.59 -88.09 -53.02
#